data_AF-A0A8X7NLE6-F1
#
_entry.id   AF-A0A8X7NLE6-F1
#
_cell.length_a   1.000
_cell.length_b   1.000
_cell.length_c   1.000
_cell.angle_alpha   90.00
_cell.angle_beta   90.00
_cell.angle_gamma   90.00
#
_symmetry.space_group_name_H-M   'P 1'
#
loop_
_entity.id
_entity.type
_entity.pdbx_description
1 polymer ?
#
loop_
_entity_poly.entity_id
_entity_poly.type
_entity_poly.pdbx_seq_one_letter_code
_entity_poly.pdbx_strand_id
1 'polypeptide(L)'
;MINGCPNFAIDLNVEDEIVDIIQLHQIIAIVTKTSVYIYHSYTLLPLASHTRSSNSIELNGINTTAKKKLIHEPHGGKQSKLNLFIQTTSNFLVIYQISIDYSHAIYEVHNSNHELIQAAVPMNYSSGNFSFTKFLQSATKSFMQGKDEDVSPKLENVESINNNSIDDELGGYDIEPVKLSVYKVLQMGSGTGEQVFSLQSNSHELFIFNYAHEANEEVDSDYFQVVDLSNFETKLIDLSTYSWFKTPAKRVYYNQYGDYFLLVTKADEIMRLKFDKEGGLRSCTVGSGDLSNVCFSPCSNLLIGEEGETWKLYHLKDGILEKLKTLNFPQGRVNWSSCGDFFGIVEDSGNWKLLSRFGKVLFDTHQTINELNSKHNHSEGFLNAKTILIGENSNTLYVISQDSCKLYYIPLYNIVNDLVYDKNYITVIENHRNFVRFPMLPKFRRLLLHHDNESIGSSPTYQRKIILSKSLFGQLSISYGDHLAVSTPITTGGLTNHILWFNCKNHFADPLNIIEQFWFQDYLIVVNRRIQHEFEADKEKQEPLVDEVIVYDTSKTKYGMSGENIVLSSDSVLWRYDFKCTFVATQLVHNGDVSHIVVLTTDYRLVVLDLVTDKIVNLDSQTKHYRIFISTNKTVHLASLQHKLNLHETRQITMIDKRHFLFLLQSGELYLLKNVTRSSSISQKPTDVIKPSNMYDLIKLNSTIEFFKFVTVPFQSPVQFIYLFNGDQILIYDVDEMVAKACNKLHVNQEDAFESEDESELVPIAIDTDDILPLEIETDRNTINLIGLENLSSSYHHHDFVIKNKLAHKLILNNFIEFDLIHRGDLESTFNKYKSFANFQFCLELLLFKLLVGGEQQHQQQQQSSNLTLKRLFQLIEFTESPESIYINCLRKIEVAYWNKFFNVLNTTPVKFMDRLIKLDNVELCYHYLIVYLNYKKEGEPGDNENNGKVEDTYESGTVSHANGGEGAAPDQLSGDDKQIILQIIKMLAESEKWDWCFELCRFIKILEPSGQFLKEIKAEFG
;
A
#
# COMPACT_ATOMS: atom_id res chain seq x y z
N MET A 1 3.82 -6.37 2.29
CA MET A 1 4.47 -7.34 1.37
C MET A 1 5.02 -8.51 2.17
N ILE A 2 5.38 -9.62 1.51
CA ILE A 2 5.97 -10.78 2.21
C ILE A 2 7.42 -10.50 2.61
N ASN A 3 7.79 -10.91 3.83
CA ASN A 3 9.17 -10.85 4.33
C ASN A 3 9.86 -12.21 4.25
N GLY A 4 10.12 -12.65 3.01
CA GLY A 4 10.83 -13.89 2.73
C GLY A 4 10.03 -15.18 2.97
N CYS A 5 10.75 -16.29 3.08
CA CYS A 5 10.17 -17.62 3.30
C CYS A 5 9.57 -17.74 4.74
N PRO A 6 8.69 -18.73 5.00
CA PRO A 6 8.10 -18.94 6.32
C PRO A 6 9.16 -19.09 7.41
N ASN A 7 8.98 -18.41 8.56
CA ASN A 7 9.90 -18.56 9.70
C ASN A 7 9.67 -19.88 10.44
N PHE A 8 8.42 -20.33 10.49
CA PHE A 8 8.01 -21.58 11.13
C PHE A 8 7.06 -22.34 10.23
N ALA A 9 7.19 -23.66 10.26
CA ALA A 9 6.25 -24.60 9.65
C ALA A 9 6.06 -25.74 10.64
N ILE A 10 4.81 -26.10 10.92
CA ILE A 10 4.47 -27.26 11.74
C ILE A 10 3.59 -28.22 10.93
N ASP A 11 3.70 -29.50 11.24
CA ASP A 11 2.77 -30.51 10.74
C ASP A 11 1.47 -30.44 11.54
N LEU A 12 0.35 -30.39 10.82
CA LEU A 12 -0.99 -30.42 11.38
C LEU A 12 -1.40 -31.89 11.54
N ASN A 13 -1.40 -32.38 12.78
CA ASN A 13 -1.89 -33.73 13.13
C ASN A 13 -3.43 -33.74 13.17
N VAL A 14 -4.07 -33.36 12.07
CA VAL A 14 -5.52 -33.25 11.97
C VAL A 14 -6.02 -34.35 11.03
N GLU A 15 -6.80 -35.30 11.56
CA GLU A 15 -7.34 -36.41 10.76
C GLU A 15 -8.52 -35.98 9.87
N ASP A 16 -9.19 -34.87 10.24
CA ASP A 16 -10.41 -34.38 9.60
C ASP A 16 -10.20 -33.14 8.74
N GLU A 17 -11.13 -32.90 7.82
CA GLU A 17 -11.06 -31.75 6.93
C GLU A 17 -11.15 -30.42 7.69
N ILE A 18 -10.17 -29.55 7.46
CA ILE A 18 -10.14 -28.17 7.99
C ILE A 18 -11.19 -27.32 7.28
N VAL A 19 -12.03 -26.68 8.09
CA VAL A 19 -13.14 -25.83 7.65
C VAL A 19 -12.74 -24.37 7.72
N ASP A 20 -12.15 -23.94 8.84
CA ASP A 20 -11.85 -22.53 9.09
C ASP A 20 -10.62 -22.35 10.00
N ILE A 21 -9.99 -21.18 9.91
CA ILE A 21 -8.86 -20.75 10.74
C ILE A 21 -9.15 -19.34 11.26
N ILE A 22 -9.12 -19.18 12.58
CA ILE A 22 -9.50 -17.93 13.25
C ILE A 22 -8.44 -17.55 14.27
N GLN A 23 -7.88 -16.34 14.15
CA GLN A 23 -7.05 -15.78 15.21
C GLN A 23 -7.95 -15.32 16.36
N LEU A 24 -7.60 -15.71 17.58
CA LEU A 24 -8.24 -15.33 18.83
C LEU A 24 -7.17 -14.68 19.70
N HIS A 25 -6.87 -13.40 19.46
CA HIS A 25 -5.82 -12.68 20.19
C HIS A 25 -4.42 -13.33 19.97
N GLN A 26 -3.77 -13.83 21.02
CA GLN A 26 -2.44 -14.48 20.96
C GLN A 26 -2.49 -15.97 20.58
N ILE A 27 -3.67 -16.53 20.31
CA ILE A 27 -3.85 -17.93 19.89
C ILE A 27 -4.59 -18.02 18.56
N ILE A 28 -4.52 -19.18 17.92
CA ILE A 28 -5.18 -19.50 16.65
C ILE A 28 -6.05 -20.72 16.86
N ALA A 29 -7.32 -20.62 16.51
CA ALA A 29 -8.22 -21.76 16.42
C ALA A 29 -8.26 -22.30 14.99
N ILE A 30 -8.00 -23.60 14.84
CA ILE A 30 -8.28 -24.36 13.64
C ILE A 30 -9.53 -25.17 13.89
N VAL A 31 -10.57 -24.92 13.09
CA VAL A 31 -11.85 -25.60 13.18
C VAL A 31 -11.93 -26.62 12.05
N THR A 32 -12.18 -27.87 12.41
CA THR A 32 -12.44 -28.97 11.48
C THR A 32 -13.92 -29.32 11.50
N LYS A 33 -14.35 -30.27 10.67
CA LYS A 33 -15.72 -30.79 10.66
C LYS A 33 -16.19 -31.31 12.03
N THR A 34 -15.29 -31.80 12.89
CA THR A 34 -15.63 -32.49 14.15
C THR A 34 -14.96 -31.90 15.40
N SER A 35 -13.86 -31.18 15.23
CA SER A 35 -12.93 -30.82 16.29
C SER A 35 -12.46 -29.37 16.19
N VAL A 36 -11.97 -28.85 17.30
CA VAL A 36 -11.37 -27.52 17.44
C VAL A 36 -9.98 -27.68 18.04
N TYR A 37 -8.97 -27.16 17.38
CA TYR A 37 -7.58 -27.16 17.83
C TYR A 37 -7.13 -25.74 18.09
N ILE A 38 -6.43 -25.50 19.20
CA ILE A 38 -5.86 -24.21 19.56
C ILE A 38 -4.35 -24.29 19.48
N TYR A 39 -3.75 -23.36 18.75
CA TYR A 39 -2.31 -23.19 18.60
C TYR A 39 -1.88 -21.83 19.13
N HIS A 40 -0.65 -21.73 19.62
CA HIS A 40 -0.03 -20.46 19.94
C HIS A 40 0.27 -19.69 18.65
N SER A 41 -0.10 -18.41 18.57
CA SER A 41 -0.01 -17.66 17.32
C SER A 41 1.42 -17.49 16.80
N TYR A 42 2.40 -17.36 17.69
CA TYR A 42 3.78 -17.08 17.27
C TYR A 42 4.62 -18.34 17.03
N THR A 43 4.54 -19.31 17.92
CA THR A 43 5.36 -20.54 17.83
C THR A 43 4.65 -21.66 17.07
N LEU A 44 3.36 -21.49 16.80
CA LEU A 44 2.48 -22.52 16.25
C LEU A 44 2.42 -23.80 17.10
N LEU A 45 2.80 -23.76 18.38
CA LEU A 45 2.71 -24.94 19.25
C LEU A 45 1.25 -25.25 19.59
N PRO A 46 0.81 -26.52 19.55
CA PRO A 46 -0.54 -26.90 19.98
C PRO A 46 -0.69 -26.70 21.48
N LEU A 47 -1.77 -26.04 21.90
CA LEU A 47 -2.07 -25.71 23.29
C LEU A 47 -3.23 -26.55 23.84
N ALA A 48 -4.30 -26.72 23.06
CA ALA A 48 -5.48 -27.46 23.47
C ALA A 48 -6.24 -28.00 22.26
N SER A 49 -7.00 -29.08 22.45
CA SER A 49 -7.91 -29.59 21.44
C SER A 49 -9.20 -30.11 22.07
N HIS A 50 -10.27 -30.09 21.29
CA HIS A 50 -11.55 -30.68 21.67
C HIS A 50 -12.20 -31.34 20.47
N THR A 51 -12.54 -32.63 20.61
CA THR A 51 -13.23 -33.42 19.59
C THR A 51 -14.66 -33.70 20.05
N ARG A 52 -15.65 -33.37 19.21
CA ARG A 52 -17.06 -33.62 19.52
C ARG A 52 -17.34 -35.13 19.49
N SER A 53 -18.16 -35.60 20.44
CA SER A 53 -18.64 -36.99 20.46
C SER A 53 -19.49 -37.31 19.23
N SER A 54 -19.50 -38.57 18.78
CA SER A 54 -20.33 -39.07 17.67
C SER A 54 -21.81 -38.70 17.82
N ASN A 55 -22.38 -38.85 19.03
CA ASN A 55 -23.77 -38.46 19.32
C ASN A 55 -24.05 -36.98 19.05
N SER A 56 -23.11 -36.09 19.39
CA SER A 56 -23.28 -34.66 19.12
C SER A 56 -23.25 -34.37 17.62
N ILE A 57 -22.44 -35.10 16.85
CA ILE A 57 -22.33 -34.93 15.41
C ILE A 57 -23.60 -35.44 14.72
N GLU A 58 -24.15 -36.56 15.17
CA GLU A 58 -25.41 -37.11 14.66
C GLU A 58 -26.60 -36.18 14.95
N LEU A 59 -26.67 -35.61 16.15
CA LEU A 59 -27.78 -34.74 16.57
C LEU A 59 -27.67 -33.31 16.00
N ASN A 60 -26.49 -32.70 16.12
CA ASN A 60 -26.32 -31.28 15.81
C ASN A 60 -25.65 -31.04 14.46
N GLY A 61 -25.17 -32.07 13.75
CA GLY A 61 -24.44 -31.95 12.49
C GLY A 61 -22.96 -31.61 12.65
N ILE A 62 -22.24 -31.59 11.52
CA ILE A 62 -20.80 -31.23 11.42
C ILE A 62 -20.61 -29.71 11.39
N ASN A 63 -19.44 -29.23 11.79
CA ASN A 63 -19.10 -27.80 11.79
C ASN A 63 -18.96 -27.25 10.35
N THR A 64 -19.43 -26.02 10.09
CA THR A 64 -19.44 -25.39 8.75
C THR A 64 -18.77 -24.03 8.70
N THR A 65 -19.03 -23.15 9.66
CA THR A 65 -18.42 -21.81 9.73
C THR A 65 -18.18 -21.44 11.18
N ALA A 66 -17.19 -20.57 11.43
CA ALA A 66 -16.92 -20.09 12.77
C ALA A 66 -16.77 -18.56 12.80
N LYS A 67 -17.21 -17.95 13.91
CA LYS A 67 -17.03 -16.52 14.20
C LYS A 67 -16.64 -16.37 15.66
N LYS A 68 -15.94 -15.29 16.00
CA LYS A 68 -15.47 -15.02 17.37
C LYS A 68 -16.16 -13.82 18.00
N LYS A 69 -16.22 -13.80 19.33
CA LYS A 69 -16.56 -12.64 20.14
C LYS A 69 -15.68 -12.58 21.39
N LEU A 70 -15.11 -11.42 21.65
CA LEU A 70 -14.44 -11.12 22.90
C LEU A 70 -15.49 -10.64 23.92
N ILE A 71 -15.54 -11.25 25.10
CA ILE A 71 -16.58 -10.96 26.12
C ILE A 71 -16.02 -10.08 27.24
N HIS A 72 -14.86 -10.44 27.80
CA HIS A 72 -14.22 -9.68 28.87
C HIS A 72 -12.70 -9.88 28.86
N GLU A 73 -11.96 -8.77 28.93
CA GLU A 73 -10.58 -8.74 29.42
C GLU A 73 -10.64 -8.29 30.89
N PRO A 74 -10.17 -9.10 31.85
CA PRO A 74 -10.10 -8.61 33.23
C PRO A 74 -9.07 -7.49 33.33
N HIS A 75 -9.43 -6.41 34.00
CA HIS A 75 -8.48 -5.46 34.56
C HIS A 75 -7.51 -6.24 35.48
N GLY A 76 -6.29 -6.50 35.00
CA GLY A 76 -5.28 -7.25 35.76
C GLY A 76 -4.76 -8.57 35.16
N GLY A 77 -5.02 -8.86 33.89
CA GLY A 77 -3.99 -9.46 33.01
C GLY A 77 -3.63 -10.95 33.10
N LYS A 78 -4.37 -11.83 33.81
CA LYS A 78 -4.01 -13.27 33.85
C LYS A 78 -5.00 -14.26 33.22
N GLN A 79 -6.33 -14.03 33.27
CA GLN A 79 -7.31 -14.96 32.68
C GLN A 79 -8.27 -14.29 31.68
N SER A 80 -8.07 -14.47 30.37
CA SER A 80 -9.05 -14.00 29.37
C SER A 80 -10.11 -15.05 29.07
N LYS A 81 -11.34 -14.60 28.83
CA LYS A 81 -12.45 -15.46 28.37
C LYS A 81 -12.88 -15.01 26.97
N LEU A 82 -12.76 -15.94 26.02
CA LEU A 82 -13.10 -15.74 24.61
C LEU A 82 -14.21 -16.70 24.23
N ASN A 83 -15.18 -16.23 23.43
CA ASN A 83 -16.20 -17.11 22.88
C ASN A 83 -15.99 -17.33 21.37
N LEU A 84 -16.01 -18.60 20.98
CA LEU A 84 -15.97 -19.05 19.60
C LEU A 84 -17.35 -19.66 19.26
N PHE A 85 -18.00 -19.11 18.24
CA PHE A 85 -19.33 -19.51 17.78
C PHE A 85 -19.17 -20.32 16.50
N ILE A 86 -19.64 -21.56 16.51
CA ILE A 86 -19.50 -22.49 15.39
C ILE A 86 -20.89 -22.89 14.90
N GLN A 87 -21.20 -22.59 13.63
CA GLN A 87 -22.41 -23.07 12.97
C GLN A 87 -22.20 -24.51 12.50
N THR A 88 -23.28 -25.30 12.55
CA THR A 88 -23.29 -26.67 12.06
C THR A 88 -24.23 -26.85 10.87
N THR A 89 -24.11 -27.98 10.16
CA THR A 89 -24.99 -28.35 9.03
C THR A 89 -26.46 -28.49 9.41
N SER A 90 -26.76 -28.82 10.67
CA SER A 90 -28.14 -28.92 11.16
C SER A 90 -28.64 -27.59 11.76
N ASN A 91 -28.02 -26.46 11.41
CA ASN A 91 -28.35 -25.12 11.89
C ASN A 91 -28.30 -24.96 13.43
N PHE A 92 -27.36 -25.62 14.09
CA PHE A 92 -27.03 -25.33 15.49
C PHE A 92 -25.84 -24.40 15.58
N LEU A 93 -25.85 -23.54 16.59
CA LEU A 93 -24.74 -22.69 16.99
C LEU A 93 -24.12 -23.25 18.27
N VAL A 94 -22.94 -23.86 18.13
CA VAL A 94 -22.14 -24.36 19.26
C VAL A 94 -21.23 -23.25 19.73
N ILE A 95 -21.44 -22.78 20.96
CA ILE A 95 -20.66 -21.71 21.59
C ILE A 95 -19.61 -22.34 22.49
N TYR A 96 -18.35 -22.24 22.09
CA TYR A 96 -17.19 -22.58 22.90
C TYR A 96 -16.78 -21.38 23.73
N GLN A 97 -16.52 -21.59 25.02
CA GLN A 97 -15.85 -20.66 25.90
C GLN A 97 -14.42 -21.15 26.14
N ILE A 98 -13.48 -20.29 25.80
CA ILE A 98 -12.04 -20.51 25.87
C ILE A 98 -11.52 -19.64 26.99
N SER A 99 -11.04 -20.27 28.06
CA SER A 99 -10.34 -19.57 29.15
C SER A 99 -8.85 -19.80 29.01
N ILE A 100 -8.09 -18.71 28.92
CA ILE A 100 -6.63 -18.73 28.75
C ILE A 100 -6.00 -18.22 30.03
N ASP A 101 -5.11 -19.01 30.63
CA ASP A 101 -4.19 -18.54 31.67
C ASP A 101 -2.86 -18.15 31.04
N TYR A 102 -2.63 -16.86 31.03
CA TYR A 102 -1.47 -16.23 30.44
C TYR A 102 -0.20 -16.33 31.29
N SER A 103 -0.33 -16.74 32.56
CA SER A 103 0.79 -16.85 33.50
C SER A 103 1.60 -18.14 33.37
N HIS A 104 1.02 -19.18 32.76
CA HIS A 104 1.68 -20.46 32.53
C HIS A 104 2.72 -20.40 31.40
N ALA A 105 3.79 -21.19 31.55
CA ALA A 105 4.83 -21.36 30.53
C ALA A 105 4.28 -22.03 29.27
N ILE A 106 4.70 -21.57 28.08
CA ILE A 106 4.25 -22.16 26.80
C ILE A 106 4.67 -23.63 26.67
N TYR A 107 5.83 -23.99 27.22
CA TYR A 107 6.30 -25.35 27.34
C TYR A 107 7.30 -25.47 28.49
N GLU A 108 7.38 -26.67 29.05
CA GLU A 108 8.29 -27.01 30.15
C GLU A 108 9.10 -28.24 29.75
N VAL A 109 10.40 -28.20 30.05
CA VAL A 109 11.31 -29.31 29.84
C VAL A 109 11.53 -30.00 31.18
N HIS A 110 11.05 -31.24 31.28
CA HIS A 110 11.26 -32.06 32.47
C HIS A 110 12.37 -33.09 32.24
N ASN A 111 13.04 -33.48 33.31
CA ASN A 111 13.93 -34.63 33.33
C ASN A 111 13.12 -35.94 33.28
N SER A 112 13.81 -37.08 33.11
CA SER A 112 13.22 -38.42 33.23
C SER A 112 12.52 -38.69 34.57
N ASN A 113 12.83 -37.90 35.60
CA ASN A 113 12.23 -37.98 36.93
C ASN A 113 11.03 -37.03 37.10
N HIS A 114 10.53 -36.41 36.01
CA HIS A 114 9.50 -35.36 36.02
C HIS A 114 9.90 -34.05 36.71
N GLU A 115 11.17 -33.87 37.08
CA GLU A 115 11.69 -32.61 37.63
C GLU A 115 11.79 -31.56 36.52
N LEU A 116 11.25 -30.37 36.76
CA LEU A 116 11.34 -29.23 35.84
C LEU A 116 12.81 -28.77 35.69
N ILE A 117 13.39 -28.91 34.50
CA ILE A 117 14.75 -28.46 34.17
C ILE A 117 14.72 -27.02 33.67
N GLN A 118 13.74 -26.71 32.82
CA GLN A 118 13.65 -25.42 32.15
C GLN A 118 12.18 -25.11 31.80
N ALA A 119 11.67 -23.99 32.32
CA ALA A 119 10.43 -23.41 31.87
C ALA A 119 10.69 -22.41 30.73
N ALA A 120 9.86 -22.44 29.69
CA ALA A 120 9.83 -21.39 28.68
C ALA A 120 9.22 -20.10 29.27
N VAL A 121 9.34 -19.01 28.51
CA VAL A 121 8.69 -17.74 28.85
C VAL A 121 7.16 -17.95 28.88
N PRO A 122 6.42 -17.39 29.87
CA PRO A 122 4.97 -17.50 29.94
C PRO A 122 4.26 -16.93 28.71
N MET A 123 3.03 -17.42 28.45
CA MET A 123 2.17 -16.98 27.33
C MET A 123 2.02 -15.45 27.29
N ASN A 124 1.95 -14.79 28.45
CA ASN A 124 2.07 -13.35 28.58
C ASN A 124 3.28 -13.00 29.47
N TYR A 125 4.37 -12.58 28.84
CA TYR A 125 5.46 -11.91 29.56
C TYR A 125 5.14 -10.40 29.67
N SER A 126 4.02 -10.05 30.30
CA SER A 126 3.83 -8.72 30.88
C SER A 126 4.27 -8.73 32.34
N SER A 127 5.45 -9.29 32.63
CA SER A 127 6.14 -8.94 33.87
C SER A 127 6.64 -7.50 33.72
N GLY A 128 5.72 -6.56 33.94
CA GLY A 128 6.13 -5.28 34.48
C GLY A 128 6.82 -5.59 35.79
N ASN A 129 8.16 -5.75 35.76
CA ASN A 129 8.97 -5.75 36.97
C ASN A 129 8.46 -4.62 37.86
N PHE A 130 8.23 -4.90 39.14
CA PHE A 130 7.74 -3.92 40.09
C PHE A 130 8.48 -2.59 39.89
N SER A 131 7.74 -1.57 39.43
CA SER A 131 8.26 -0.24 39.23
C SER A 131 7.76 0.61 40.37
N PHE A 132 8.67 0.95 41.29
CA PHE A 132 8.38 1.88 42.38
C PHE A 132 7.79 3.20 41.86
N THR A 133 8.21 3.64 40.66
CA THR A 133 7.64 4.82 39.99
C THR A 133 6.17 4.63 39.60
N LYS A 134 5.80 3.47 39.02
CA LYS A 134 4.39 3.17 38.69
C LYS A 134 3.53 3.04 39.95
N PHE A 135 4.09 2.43 41.00
CA PHE A 135 3.45 2.36 42.31
C PHE A 135 3.18 3.76 42.89
N LEU A 136 4.19 4.65 42.88
CA LEU A 136 4.04 6.03 43.31
C LEU A 136 3.04 6.81 42.45
N GLN A 137 3.07 6.66 41.12
CA GLN A 137 2.10 7.30 40.21
C GLN A 137 0.67 6.84 40.50
N SER A 138 0.46 5.54 40.66
CA SER A 138 -0.85 4.97 41.02
C SER A 138 -1.33 5.46 42.38
N ALA A 139 -0.46 5.44 43.40
CA ALA A 139 -0.79 5.97 44.72
C ALA A 139 -1.14 7.46 44.64
N THR A 140 -0.35 8.25 43.92
CA THR A 140 -0.58 9.70 43.74
C THR A 140 -1.88 9.98 43.01
N LYS A 141 -2.23 9.18 41.99
CA LYS A 141 -3.50 9.30 41.25
C LYS A 141 -4.70 9.00 42.14
N SER A 142 -4.63 7.95 42.95
CA SER A 142 -5.66 7.65 43.96
C SER A 142 -5.80 8.78 44.99
N PHE A 143 -4.70 9.40 45.41
CA PHE A 143 -4.74 10.57 46.30
C PHE A 143 -5.34 11.82 45.64
N MET A 144 -5.06 12.06 44.34
CA MET A 144 -5.56 13.23 43.63
C MET A 144 -7.03 13.12 43.20
N GLN A 145 -7.52 11.90 42.95
CA GLN A 145 -8.91 11.64 42.53
C GLN A 145 -9.86 11.34 43.70
N GLY A 146 -9.34 11.21 44.93
CA GLY A 146 -10.12 10.93 46.14
C GLY A 146 -11.01 12.10 46.57
N LYS A 147 -12.23 12.17 46.02
CA LYS A 147 -13.38 12.84 46.64
C LYS A 147 -14.58 11.92 46.90
N ASP A 148 -14.55 10.66 46.43
CA ASP A 148 -15.54 9.67 46.82
C ASP A 148 -15.07 8.92 48.08
N GLU A 149 -15.86 9.02 49.16
CA GLU A 149 -15.57 8.45 50.48
C GLU A 149 -15.47 6.91 50.50
N ASP A 150 -15.79 6.22 49.40
CA ASP A 150 -15.86 4.74 49.33
C ASP A 150 -14.70 4.06 48.55
N VAL A 151 -13.71 4.81 48.04
CA VAL A 151 -12.55 4.21 47.35
C VAL A 151 -11.28 4.38 48.18
N SER A 152 -11.16 3.55 49.22
CA SER A 152 -9.85 3.32 49.85
C SER A 152 -8.85 2.81 48.80
N PRO A 153 -7.58 3.26 48.82
CA PRO A 153 -6.58 2.78 47.90
C PRO A 153 -6.37 1.29 48.19
N LYS A 154 -6.83 0.40 47.29
CA LYS A 154 -6.61 -1.06 47.36
C LYS A 154 -5.13 -1.38 47.11
N LEU A 155 -4.27 -1.00 48.04
CA LEU A 155 -2.83 -1.28 48.04
C LEU A 155 -2.55 -2.77 48.27
N GLU A 156 -3.46 -3.49 48.93
CA GLU A 156 -3.38 -4.95 49.12
C GLU A 156 -3.34 -5.72 47.79
N ASN A 157 -3.99 -5.22 46.73
CA ASN A 157 -4.00 -5.89 45.44
C ASN A 157 -2.69 -5.76 44.66
N VAL A 158 -1.82 -4.82 45.00
CA VAL A 158 -0.56 -4.62 44.26
C VAL A 158 0.51 -5.64 44.66
N GLU A 159 0.45 -6.15 45.90
CA GLU A 159 1.35 -7.20 46.39
C GLU A 159 0.88 -8.61 45.98
N SER A 160 -0.43 -8.87 45.92
CA SER A 160 -0.98 -10.18 45.51
C SER A 160 -0.79 -10.49 44.01
N ILE A 161 -0.76 -9.47 43.15
CA ILE A 161 -0.57 -9.64 41.69
C ILE A 161 0.72 -10.41 41.35
N ASN A 162 1.78 -10.27 42.15
CA ASN A 162 3.05 -10.97 41.93
C ASN A 162 3.11 -12.37 42.55
N ASN A 163 2.24 -12.70 43.51
CA ASN A 163 2.32 -13.93 44.29
C ASN A 163 1.25 -14.97 43.93
N ASN A 164 0.23 -14.65 43.12
CA ASN A 164 -0.84 -15.61 42.80
C ASN A 164 -0.37 -16.96 42.26
N SER A 165 0.67 -17.02 41.41
CA SER A 165 1.17 -18.33 40.92
C SER A 165 1.81 -19.16 42.03
N ILE A 166 2.46 -18.50 42.99
CA ILE A 166 3.04 -19.14 44.18
C ILE A 166 1.90 -19.58 45.13
N ASP A 167 0.85 -18.78 45.28
CA ASP A 167 -0.32 -19.12 46.09
C ASP A 167 -1.16 -20.27 45.48
N ASP A 168 -1.27 -20.34 44.15
CA ASP A 168 -1.95 -21.43 43.43
C ASP A 168 -1.15 -22.75 43.48
N GLU A 169 0.19 -22.69 43.35
CA GLU A 169 1.10 -23.83 43.58
C GLU A 169 1.03 -24.34 45.02
N LEU A 170 0.93 -23.44 46.00
CA LEU A 170 0.72 -23.79 47.42
C LEU A 170 -0.67 -24.38 47.68
N GLY A 171 -1.67 -24.05 46.84
CA GLY A 171 -3.04 -24.55 46.91
C GLY A 171 -3.26 -25.92 46.25
N GLY A 172 -2.34 -26.40 45.42
CA GLY A 172 -2.39 -27.72 44.78
C GLY A 172 -3.41 -27.87 43.65
N TYR A 173 -3.80 -26.76 43.00
CA TYR A 173 -4.68 -26.78 41.83
C TYR A 173 -3.86 -26.79 40.53
N ASP A 174 -3.95 -27.86 39.75
CA ASP A 174 -3.37 -27.95 38.40
C ASP A 174 -4.31 -27.22 37.41
N ILE A 175 -3.91 -26.03 36.96
CA ILE A 175 -4.71 -25.19 36.06
C ILE A 175 -4.13 -25.32 34.65
N GLU A 176 -4.89 -25.92 33.72
CA GLU A 176 -4.48 -26.00 32.32
C GLU A 176 -4.28 -24.60 31.71
N PRO A 177 -3.24 -24.40 30.88
CA PRO A 177 -2.92 -23.09 30.30
C PRO A 177 -4.02 -22.57 29.38
N VAL A 178 -4.73 -23.45 28.68
CA VAL A 178 -5.91 -23.13 27.89
C VAL A 178 -6.97 -24.19 28.11
N LYS A 179 -8.12 -23.78 28.66
CA LYS A 179 -9.27 -24.66 28.83
C LYS A 179 -10.35 -24.34 27.79
N LEU A 180 -10.67 -25.36 27.00
CA LEU A 180 -11.74 -25.34 26.00
C LEU A 180 -13.01 -26.00 26.60
N SER A 181 -14.13 -25.28 26.61
CA SER A 181 -15.40 -25.83 27.08
C SER A 181 -16.56 -25.42 26.19
N VAL A 182 -17.52 -26.32 25.96
CA VAL A 182 -18.78 -25.97 25.29
C VAL A 182 -19.66 -25.27 26.31
N TYR A 183 -19.91 -23.98 26.11
CA TYR A 183 -20.72 -23.15 27.00
C TYR A 183 -22.22 -23.35 26.75
N LYS A 184 -22.64 -23.33 25.48
CA LYS A 184 -24.05 -23.49 25.11
C LYS A 184 -24.19 -23.98 23.68
N VAL A 185 -25.25 -24.73 23.41
CA VAL A 185 -25.71 -25.08 22.06
C VAL A 185 -27.06 -24.42 21.84
N LEU A 186 -27.18 -23.59 20.81
CA LEU A 186 -28.40 -22.91 20.43
C LEU A 186 -28.90 -23.44 19.09
N GLN A 187 -30.20 -23.71 18.97
CA GLN A 187 -30.81 -23.99 17.68
C GLN A 187 -31.11 -22.66 16.99
N MET A 188 -30.66 -22.49 15.75
CA MET A 188 -30.97 -21.32 14.94
C MET A 188 -32.30 -21.59 14.23
N GLY A 189 -33.36 -20.86 14.59
CA GLY A 189 -34.70 -20.99 14.03
C GLY A 189 -35.36 -22.39 14.13
N SER A 190 -36.63 -22.48 13.72
CA SER A 190 -37.36 -23.75 13.54
C SER A 190 -37.43 -24.18 12.06
N GLY A 191 -36.90 -23.38 11.14
CA GLY A 191 -37.01 -23.59 9.70
C GLY A 191 -35.94 -24.52 9.12
N THR A 192 -36.30 -25.26 8.08
CA THR A 192 -35.40 -26.12 7.27
C THR A 192 -34.58 -25.36 6.23
N GLY A 193 -34.69 -24.02 6.19
CA GLY A 193 -34.07 -23.16 5.18
C GLY A 193 -32.60 -22.87 5.48
N GLU A 194 -31.94 -22.21 4.52
CA GLU A 194 -30.62 -21.62 4.75
C GLU A 194 -30.74 -20.55 5.85
N GLN A 195 -29.71 -20.42 6.69
CA GLN A 195 -29.69 -19.46 7.79
C GLN A 195 -28.29 -18.89 7.96
N VAL A 196 -28.22 -17.59 8.23
CA VAL A 196 -26.95 -16.87 8.37
C VAL A 196 -26.94 -16.15 9.70
N PHE A 197 -25.93 -16.44 10.53
CA PHE A 197 -25.73 -15.73 11.79
C PHE A 197 -24.67 -14.65 11.69
N SER A 198 -24.81 -13.57 12.44
CA SER A 198 -23.90 -12.43 12.51
C SER A 198 -23.81 -11.90 13.93
N LEU A 199 -22.61 -11.49 14.35
CA LEU A 199 -22.35 -10.99 15.69
C LEU A 199 -22.12 -9.49 15.64
N GLN A 200 -22.89 -8.72 16.40
CA GLN A 200 -22.68 -7.28 16.47
C GLN A 200 -21.44 -6.94 17.30
N SER A 201 -20.63 -6.03 16.77
CA SER A 201 -19.45 -5.49 17.46
C SER A 201 -19.86 -4.67 18.68
N ASN A 202 -19.20 -4.89 19.82
CA ASN A 202 -19.41 -4.13 21.06
C ASN A 202 -20.83 -4.16 21.66
N SER A 203 -21.66 -5.15 21.32
CA SER A 203 -22.95 -5.39 21.98
C SER A 203 -23.07 -6.85 22.42
N HIS A 204 -24.14 -7.22 23.14
CA HIS A 204 -24.47 -8.62 23.42
C HIS A 204 -25.41 -9.24 22.38
N GLU A 205 -25.69 -8.57 21.27
CA GLU A 205 -26.65 -9.05 20.27
C GLU A 205 -26.02 -10.03 19.28
N LEU A 206 -26.78 -11.09 18.98
CA LEU A 206 -26.57 -12.06 17.92
C LEU A 206 -27.73 -11.93 16.93
N PHE A 207 -27.43 -11.67 15.67
CA PHE A 207 -28.40 -11.62 14.59
C PHE A 207 -28.42 -12.96 13.85
N ILE A 208 -29.60 -13.54 13.67
CA ILE A 208 -29.81 -14.72 12.82
C ILE A 208 -30.82 -14.31 11.75
N PHE A 209 -30.41 -14.40 10.49
CA PHE A 209 -31.29 -14.17 9.35
C PHE A 209 -31.84 -15.50 8.84
N ASN A 210 -33.16 -15.59 8.71
CA ASN A 210 -33.86 -16.77 8.22
C ASN A 210 -34.50 -16.44 6.87
N TYR A 211 -34.14 -17.22 5.85
CA TYR A 211 -34.72 -17.08 4.52
C TYR A 211 -36.12 -17.71 4.44
N ALA A 212 -37.01 -17.09 3.66
CA ALA A 212 -38.33 -17.61 3.34
C ALA A 212 -38.22 -18.94 2.59
N HIS A 213 -39.04 -19.92 2.98
CA HIS A 213 -38.94 -21.29 2.46
C HIS A 213 -40.20 -21.68 1.69
N GLU A 214 -40.04 -22.01 0.40
CA GLU A 214 -41.17 -22.35 -0.50
C GLU A 214 -41.92 -23.65 -0.14
N ALA A 215 -41.50 -24.41 0.87
CA ALA A 215 -41.98 -25.77 1.14
C ALA A 215 -42.88 -25.91 2.40
N ASN A 216 -42.90 -24.93 3.31
CA ASN A 216 -43.71 -24.98 4.52
C ASN A 216 -44.75 -23.85 4.52
N GLU A 217 -46.03 -24.20 4.53
CA GLU A 217 -47.17 -23.26 4.48
C GLU A 217 -47.26 -22.29 5.69
N GLU A 218 -46.44 -22.46 6.73
CA GLU A 218 -46.51 -21.68 7.99
C GLU A 218 -45.48 -20.53 8.11
N VAL A 219 -44.40 -20.49 7.30
CA VAL A 219 -43.36 -19.44 7.40
C VAL A 219 -42.93 -18.98 6.00
N ASP A 220 -43.72 -18.08 5.43
CA ASP A 220 -43.56 -17.59 4.05
C ASP A 220 -42.77 -16.26 3.96
N SER A 221 -42.23 -15.76 5.09
CA SER A 221 -41.56 -14.46 5.18
C SER A 221 -40.10 -14.54 5.65
N ASP A 222 -39.25 -13.67 5.11
CA ASP A 222 -37.89 -13.46 5.58
C ASP A 222 -37.91 -12.69 6.91
N TYR A 223 -37.16 -13.15 7.93
CA TYR A 223 -37.14 -12.50 9.24
C TYR A 223 -35.78 -12.52 9.92
N PHE A 224 -35.56 -11.51 10.76
CA PHE A 224 -34.42 -11.44 11.68
C PHE A 224 -34.83 -11.98 13.06
N GLN A 225 -34.01 -12.88 13.59
CA GLN A 225 -34.03 -13.29 14.98
C GLN A 225 -32.86 -12.62 15.71
N VAL A 226 -33.15 -11.69 16.61
CA VAL A 226 -32.17 -10.99 17.44
C VAL A 226 -32.14 -11.67 18.81
N VAL A 227 -31.00 -12.26 19.16
CA VAL A 227 -30.78 -12.97 20.43
C VAL A 227 -29.83 -12.16 21.29
N ASP A 228 -30.23 -11.78 22.50
CA ASP A 228 -29.33 -11.20 23.48
C ASP A 228 -28.52 -12.31 24.17
N LEU A 229 -27.20 -12.30 24.04
CA LEU A 229 -26.31 -13.33 24.58
C LEU A 229 -26.19 -13.30 26.11
N SER A 230 -26.66 -12.24 26.78
CA SER A 230 -26.60 -12.13 28.24
C SER A 230 -27.71 -12.94 28.93
N ASN A 231 -28.93 -12.89 28.38
CA ASN A 231 -30.11 -13.56 28.92
C ASN A 231 -30.69 -14.63 27.98
N PHE A 232 -30.22 -14.70 26.73
CA PHE A 232 -30.74 -15.55 25.65
C PHE A 232 -32.20 -15.28 25.27
N GLU A 233 -32.71 -14.08 25.57
CA GLU A 233 -34.01 -13.63 25.09
C GLU A 233 -33.93 -13.37 23.58
N THR A 234 -35.03 -13.68 22.89
CA THR A 234 -35.11 -13.65 21.44
C THR A 234 -36.23 -12.72 20.98
N LYS A 235 -35.90 -11.78 20.10
CA LYS A 235 -36.84 -10.90 19.41
C LYS A 235 -36.91 -11.26 17.92
N LEU A 236 -38.11 -11.44 17.39
CA LEU A 236 -38.34 -11.71 15.97
C LEU A 236 -38.80 -10.43 15.25
N ILE A 237 -38.23 -10.16 14.08
CA ILE A 237 -38.54 -9.00 13.23
C ILE A 237 -38.80 -9.52 11.82
N ASP A 238 -40.07 -9.56 11.44
CA ASP A 238 -40.51 -10.00 10.12
C ASP A 238 -40.39 -8.87 9.08
N LEU A 239 -39.67 -9.13 7.98
CA LEU A 239 -39.46 -8.13 6.92
C LEU A 239 -40.72 -7.85 6.10
N SER A 240 -41.66 -8.79 5.99
CA SER A 240 -42.92 -8.60 5.26
C SER A 240 -43.82 -7.50 5.85
N THR A 241 -43.59 -7.16 7.13
CA THR A 241 -44.31 -6.06 7.80
C THR A 241 -43.90 -4.68 7.29
N TYR A 242 -42.77 -4.58 6.58
CA TYR A 242 -42.25 -3.32 6.07
C TYR A 242 -42.62 -3.08 4.61
N SER A 243 -43.22 -1.92 4.32
CA SER A 243 -43.71 -1.55 2.98
C SER A 243 -42.62 -1.46 1.91
N TRP A 244 -41.36 -1.28 2.31
CA TRP A 244 -40.21 -1.22 1.40
C TRP A 244 -39.73 -2.60 0.95
N PHE A 245 -40.09 -3.67 1.65
CA PHE A 245 -39.67 -5.03 1.34
C PHE A 245 -40.71 -5.71 0.44
N LYS A 246 -40.45 -5.73 -0.88
CA LYS A 246 -41.40 -6.25 -1.88
C LYS A 246 -41.05 -7.64 -2.41
N THR A 247 -39.77 -7.95 -2.43
CA THR A 247 -39.22 -9.18 -3.00
C THR A 247 -38.36 -9.88 -1.96
N PRO A 248 -38.45 -11.22 -1.86
CA PRO A 248 -37.72 -11.96 -0.84
C PRO A 248 -36.21 -11.83 -1.03
N ALA A 249 -35.50 -12.05 0.07
CA ALA A 249 -34.06 -12.02 0.15
C ALA A 249 -33.46 -13.15 -0.70
N LYS A 250 -32.45 -12.80 -1.51
CA LYS A 250 -31.57 -13.77 -2.18
C LYS A 250 -30.33 -14.02 -1.32
N ARG A 251 -29.69 -12.96 -0.81
CA ARG A 251 -28.47 -13.03 0.04
C ARG A 251 -28.41 -11.88 1.03
N VAL A 252 -27.75 -12.10 2.17
CA VAL A 252 -27.55 -11.09 3.22
C VAL A 252 -26.10 -11.11 3.69
N TYR A 253 -25.49 -9.93 3.76
CA TYR A 253 -24.13 -9.73 4.26
C TYR A 253 -24.13 -8.71 5.39
N TYR A 254 -23.40 -8.98 6.46
CA TYR A 254 -23.28 -8.08 7.61
C TYR A 254 -21.93 -7.36 7.61
N ASN A 255 -21.94 -6.03 7.66
CA ASN A 255 -20.76 -5.23 7.91
C ASN A 255 -20.61 -4.99 9.42
N GLN A 256 -19.73 -5.76 10.05
CA GLN A 256 -19.43 -5.66 11.49
C GLN A 256 -18.73 -4.35 11.90
N TYR A 257 -18.17 -3.60 10.95
CA TYR A 257 -17.44 -2.35 11.20
C TYR A 257 -18.35 -1.13 11.12
N GLY A 258 -19.26 -1.10 10.14
CA GLY A 258 -20.24 -0.03 9.95
C GLY A 258 -21.60 -0.28 10.61
N ASP A 259 -21.79 -1.47 11.18
CA ASP A 259 -23.03 -1.97 11.80
C ASP A 259 -24.27 -1.80 10.91
N TYR A 260 -24.22 -2.42 9.74
CA TYR A 260 -25.34 -2.46 8.79
C TYR A 260 -25.30 -3.77 7.97
N PHE A 261 -26.43 -4.12 7.35
CA PHE A 261 -26.54 -5.25 6.44
C PHE A 261 -26.67 -4.78 4.99
N LEU A 262 -26.11 -5.55 4.06
CA LEU A 262 -26.45 -5.49 2.64
C LEU A 262 -27.32 -6.70 2.29
N LEU A 263 -28.50 -6.42 1.80
CA LEU A 263 -29.51 -7.39 1.38
C LEU A 263 -29.62 -7.33 -0.15
N VAL A 264 -29.39 -8.45 -0.82
CA VAL A 264 -29.64 -8.61 -2.26
C VAL A 264 -30.98 -9.34 -2.40
N THR A 265 -31.94 -8.75 -3.12
CA THR A 265 -33.26 -9.38 -3.33
C THR A 265 -33.28 -10.32 -4.53
N LYS A 266 -34.33 -11.14 -4.68
CA LYS A 266 -34.54 -11.95 -5.91
C LYS A 266 -34.74 -11.10 -7.17
N ALA A 267 -34.97 -9.79 -7.05
CA ALA A 267 -35.03 -8.85 -8.17
C ALA A 267 -33.68 -8.17 -8.47
N ASP A 268 -32.59 -8.65 -7.86
CA ASP A 268 -31.24 -8.10 -7.93
C ASP A 268 -31.15 -6.63 -7.49
N GLU A 269 -32.05 -6.20 -6.60
CA GLU A 269 -31.94 -4.92 -5.90
C GLU A 269 -31.04 -5.08 -4.66
N ILE A 270 -30.09 -4.16 -4.48
CA ILE A 270 -29.18 -4.14 -3.34
C ILE A 270 -29.68 -3.09 -2.35
N MET A 271 -30.07 -3.53 -1.16
CA MET A 271 -30.59 -2.69 -0.07
C MET A 271 -29.62 -2.67 1.11
N ARG A 272 -29.39 -1.49 1.68
CA ARG A 272 -28.70 -1.31 2.95
C ARG A 272 -29.72 -1.29 4.08
N LEU A 273 -29.57 -2.14 5.09
CA LEU A 273 -30.42 -2.21 6.27
C LEU A 273 -29.65 -1.81 7.52
N LYS A 274 -30.27 -1.04 8.41
CA LYS A 274 -29.69 -0.67 9.71
C LYS A 274 -30.74 -0.72 10.81
N PHE A 275 -30.37 -1.29 11.96
CA PHE A 275 -31.20 -1.29 13.15
C PHE A 275 -31.19 0.11 13.81
N ASP A 276 -32.38 0.62 14.12
CA ASP A 276 -32.56 1.84 14.88
C ASP A 276 -32.38 1.61 16.38
N LYS A 277 -32.11 2.68 17.14
CA LYS A 277 -32.01 2.63 18.62
C LYS A 277 -33.28 2.12 19.31
N GLU A 278 -34.43 2.24 18.66
CA GLU A 278 -35.73 1.73 19.14
C GLU A 278 -35.98 0.27 18.72
N GLY A 279 -35.01 -0.35 18.03
CA GLY A 279 -35.07 -1.75 17.60
C GLY A 279 -35.94 -2.01 16.38
N GLY A 280 -36.26 -0.98 15.59
CA GLY A 280 -36.86 -1.06 14.25
C GLY A 280 -35.80 -1.13 13.14
N LEU A 281 -36.21 -1.40 11.90
CA LEU A 281 -35.30 -1.55 10.76
C LEU A 281 -35.50 -0.41 9.73
N ARG A 282 -34.42 0.30 9.39
CA ARG A 282 -34.39 1.25 8.26
C ARG A 282 -33.72 0.64 7.06
N SER A 283 -34.27 0.91 5.87
CA SER A 283 -33.70 0.49 4.59
C SER A 283 -33.43 1.67 3.66
N CYS A 284 -32.46 1.48 2.78
CA CYS A 284 -32.19 2.36 1.64
C CYS A 284 -31.69 1.50 0.48
N THR A 285 -32.29 1.61 -0.70
CA THR A 285 -31.79 0.95 -1.91
C THR A 285 -30.53 1.65 -2.37
N VAL A 286 -29.42 0.91 -2.46
CA VAL A 286 -28.09 1.46 -2.74
C VAL A 286 -27.57 1.14 -4.14
N GLY A 287 -28.16 0.16 -4.82
CA GLY A 287 -27.78 -0.21 -6.17
C GLY A 287 -28.58 -1.40 -6.70
N SER A 288 -28.17 -1.90 -7.86
CA SER A 288 -28.71 -3.09 -8.50
C SER A 288 -27.58 -3.96 -9.02
N GLY A 289 -27.71 -5.28 -8.94
CA GLY A 289 -26.73 -6.25 -9.41
C GLY A 289 -26.77 -7.54 -8.59
N ASP A 290 -26.20 -8.60 -9.15
CA ASP A 290 -26.10 -9.90 -8.49
C ASP A 290 -24.74 -10.05 -7.79
N LEU A 291 -24.70 -9.69 -6.50
CA LEU A 291 -23.52 -9.85 -5.67
C LEU A 291 -23.48 -11.24 -5.03
N SER A 292 -22.62 -12.12 -5.54
CA SER A 292 -22.48 -13.49 -5.03
C SER A 292 -21.66 -13.58 -3.75
N ASN A 293 -20.66 -12.71 -3.58
CA ASN A 293 -19.86 -12.68 -2.37
C ASN A 293 -19.44 -11.25 -2.05
N VAL A 294 -19.39 -10.88 -0.76
CA VAL A 294 -19.06 -9.52 -0.34
C VAL A 294 -18.10 -9.53 0.84
N CYS A 295 -17.00 -8.81 0.69
CA CYS A 295 -15.97 -8.63 1.71
C CYS A 295 -15.82 -7.13 2.05
N PHE A 296 -16.16 -6.76 3.29
CA PHE A 296 -16.10 -5.37 3.76
C PHE A 296 -14.70 -4.98 4.25
N SER A 297 -14.26 -3.77 3.87
CA SER A 297 -13.06 -3.15 4.42
C SER A 297 -13.28 -2.80 5.91
N PRO A 298 -12.31 -3.08 6.81
CA PRO A 298 -12.41 -2.75 8.22
C PRO A 298 -12.39 -1.26 8.55
N CYS A 299 -11.70 -0.47 7.73
CA CYS A 299 -11.40 0.93 8.04
C CYS A 299 -12.19 1.93 7.18
N SER A 300 -12.71 1.50 6.03
CA SER A 300 -13.35 2.39 5.06
C SER A 300 -14.68 1.84 4.56
N ASN A 301 -15.51 2.68 3.95
CA ASN A 301 -16.77 2.28 3.30
C ASN A 301 -16.55 1.56 1.95
N LEU A 302 -15.40 0.88 1.79
CA LEU A 302 -15.07 0.08 0.63
C LEU A 302 -15.54 -1.36 0.84
N LEU A 303 -15.97 -2.00 -0.25
CA LEU A 303 -16.26 -3.42 -0.27
C LEU A 303 -15.82 -4.04 -1.59
N ILE A 304 -15.42 -5.31 -1.51
CA ILE A 304 -15.13 -6.13 -2.68
C ILE A 304 -16.33 -7.05 -2.88
N GLY A 305 -16.95 -6.95 -4.05
CA GLY A 305 -18.10 -7.76 -4.45
C GLY A 305 -17.76 -8.63 -5.65
N GLU A 306 -18.17 -9.89 -5.63
CA GLU A 306 -18.14 -10.76 -6.81
C GLU A 306 -19.45 -10.57 -7.58
N GLU A 307 -19.34 -10.20 -8.86
CA GLU A 307 -20.47 -10.02 -9.77
C GLU A 307 -20.19 -10.81 -11.06
N GLY A 308 -20.89 -11.93 -11.25
CA GLY A 308 -20.61 -12.91 -12.30
C GLY A 308 -19.29 -13.64 -12.05
N GLU A 309 -18.37 -13.59 -13.02
CA GLU A 309 -17.03 -14.19 -12.93
C GLU A 309 -15.94 -13.16 -12.55
N THR A 310 -16.32 -11.94 -12.19
CA THR A 310 -15.38 -10.84 -11.95
C THR A 310 -15.54 -10.24 -10.57
N TRP A 311 -14.41 -9.92 -9.94
CA TRP A 311 -14.38 -9.17 -8.69
C TRP A 311 -14.37 -7.68 -8.96
N LYS A 312 -15.16 -6.93 -8.20
CA LYS A 312 -15.29 -5.48 -8.35
C LYS A 312 -15.15 -4.81 -6.99
N LEU A 313 -14.40 -3.71 -6.98
CA LEU A 313 -14.27 -2.84 -5.82
C LEU A 313 -15.35 -1.77 -5.88
N TYR A 314 -16.13 -1.64 -4.82
CA TYR A 314 -17.17 -0.64 -4.68
C TYR A 314 -16.92 0.29 -3.50
N HIS A 315 -17.50 1.48 -3.59
CA HIS A 315 -17.54 2.47 -2.53
C HIS A 315 -19.00 2.78 -2.19
N LEU A 316 -19.37 2.61 -0.93
CA LEU A 316 -20.71 2.92 -0.45
C LEU A 316 -20.74 4.35 0.12
N LYS A 317 -21.24 5.31 -0.65
CA LYS A 317 -21.29 6.73 -0.28
C LYS A 317 -22.69 7.31 -0.49
N ASP A 318 -23.18 8.05 0.49
CA ASP A 318 -24.48 8.75 0.44
C ASP A 318 -25.67 7.86 0.05
N GLY A 319 -25.61 6.57 0.41
CA GLY A 319 -26.64 5.59 0.07
C GLY A 319 -26.57 5.11 -1.39
N ILE A 320 -25.45 5.29 -2.08
CA ILE A 320 -25.21 4.78 -3.44
C ILE A 320 -23.96 3.89 -3.41
N LEU A 321 -24.06 2.73 -4.06
CA LEU A 321 -22.96 1.80 -4.25
C LEU A 321 -22.27 2.10 -5.59
N GLU A 322 -21.19 2.87 -5.56
CA GLU A 322 -20.43 3.27 -6.73
C GLU A 322 -19.34 2.23 -7.04
N LYS A 323 -19.26 1.75 -8.29
CA LYS A 323 -18.17 0.87 -8.75
C LYS A 323 -16.92 1.72 -8.98
N LEU A 324 -15.82 1.39 -8.31
CA LEU A 324 -14.53 2.06 -8.48
C LEU A 324 -13.66 1.37 -9.54
N LYS A 325 -13.46 0.06 -9.42
CA LYS A 325 -12.50 -0.69 -10.25
C LYS A 325 -12.93 -2.14 -10.43
N THR A 326 -12.68 -2.71 -11.60
CA THR A 326 -12.75 -4.17 -11.80
C THR A 326 -11.39 -4.75 -11.43
N LEU A 327 -11.38 -5.78 -10.60
CA LEU A 327 -10.17 -6.47 -10.18
C LEU A 327 -10.00 -7.74 -11.02
N ASN A 328 -8.89 -7.85 -11.73
CA ASN A 328 -8.63 -8.94 -12.67
C ASN A 328 -7.87 -10.09 -11.97
N PHE A 329 -8.56 -10.87 -11.16
CA PHE A 329 -8.00 -12.10 -10.58
C PHE A 329 -9.02 -13.25 -10.62
N PRO A 330 -8.56 -14.52 -10.56
CA PRO A 330 -9.42 -15.70 -10.65
C PRO A 330 -10.41 -15.80 -9.48
N GLN A 331 -11.40 -16.69 -9.63
CA GLN A 331 -12.33 -17.02 -8.54
C GLN A 331 -11.59 -17.58 -7.32
N GLY A 332 -12.09 -17.26 -6.14
CA GLY A 332 -11.44 -17.59 -4.89
C GLY A 332 -12.05 -16.92 -3.66
N ARG A 333 -11.36 -17.03 -2.52
CA ARG A 333 -11.75 -16.41 -1.24
C ARG A 333 -10.93 -15.15 -0.97
N VAL A 334 -11.60 -14.06 -0.59
CA VAL A 334 -10.97 -12.76 -0.30
C VAL A 334 -10.99 -12.48 1.20
N ASN A 335 -9.84 -12.12 1.76
CA ASN A 335 -9.69 -11.77 3.18
C ASN A 335 -8.99 -10.40 3.33
N TRP A 336 -9.69 -9.41 3.90
CA TRP A 336 -9.11 -8.10 4.19
C TRP A 336 -8.14 -8.15 5.37
N SER A 337 -7.05 -7.37 5.28
CA SER A 337 -6.21 -7.07 6.45
C SER A 337 -6.98 -6.23 7.46
N SER A 338 -6.70 -6.40 8.76
CA SER A 338 -7.36 -5.62 9.82
C SER A 338 -7.08 -4.12 9.73
N CYS A 339 -5.98 -3.70 9.09
CA CYS A 339 -5.68 -2.29 8.83
C CYS A 339 -6.35 -1.71 7.57
N GLY A 340 -6.96 -2.53 6.70
CA GLY A 340 -7.63 -2.08 5.47
C GLY A 340 -6.70 -1.52 4.38
N ASP A 341 -5.38 -1.73 4.49
CA ASP A 341 -4.39 -1.26 3.50
C ASP A 341 -4.14 -2.30 2.39
N PHE A 342 -4.43 -3.57 2.65
CA PHE A 342 -4.27 -4.68 1.70
C PHE A 342 -5.26 -5.81 1.97
N PHE A 343 -5.39 -6.77 1.05
CA PHE A 343 -6.18 -7.98 1.20
C PHE A 343 -5.48 -9.17 0.52
N GLY A 344 -5.84 -10.38 0.94
CA GLY A 344 -5.34 -11.62 0.37
C GLY A 344 -6.44 -12.37 -0.39
N ILE A 345 -6.04 -13.13 -1.39
CA ILE A 345 -6.92 -13.97 -2.20
C ILE A 345 -6.34 -15.37 -2.26
N VAL A 346 -7.18 -16.38 -2.04
CA VAL A 346 -6.85 -17.78 -2.32
C VAL A 346 -7.72 -18.24 -3.48
N GLU A 347 -7.10 -18.55 -4.60
CA GLU A 347 -7.75 -19.09 -5.78
C GLU A 347 -8.19 -20.54 -5.54
N ASP A 348 -9.20 -20.99 -6.26
CA ASP A 348 -9.65 -22.39 -6.21
C ASP A 348 -8.57 -23.40 -6.67
N SER A 349 -7.60 -22.92 -7.45
CA SER A 349 -6.41 -23.67 -7.86
C SER A 349 -5.46 -24.00 -6.70
N GLY A 350 -5.57 -23.27 -5.58
CA GLY A 350 -4.65 -23.29 -4.45
C GLY A 350 -3.57 -22.20 -4.50
N ASN A 351 -3.41 -21.49 -5.62
CA ASN A 351 -2.53 -20.32 -5.65
C ASN A 351 -3.15 -19.19 -4.83
N TRP A 352 -2.31 -18.34 -4.24
CA TRP A 352 -2.78 -17.16 -3.53
C TRP A 352 -1.97 -15.92 -3.85
N LYS A 353 -2.60 -14.75 -3.66
CA LYS A 353 -2.02 -13.44 -3.93
C LYS A 353 -2.29 -12.48 -2.78
N LEU A 354 -1.37 -11.54 -2.56
CA LEU A 354 -1.62 -10.36 -1.73
C LEU A 354 -1.75 -9.16 -2.65
N LEU A 355 -2.80 -8.36 -2.43
CA LEU A 355 -3.07 -7.16 -3.20
C LEU A 355 -3.20 -5.94 -2.28
N SER A 356 -2.75 -4.78 -2.73
CA SER A 356 -3.00 -3.51 -2.05
C SER A 356 -4.49 -3.15 -2.08
N ARG A 357 -4.88 -2.12 -1.32
CA ARG A 357 -6.26 -1.64 -1.24
C ARG A 357 -6.95 -1.45 -2.60
N PHE A 358 -6.24 -0.95 -3.62
CA PHE A 358 -6.81 -0.74 -4.96
C PHE A 358 -6.33 -1.77 -6.00
N GLY A 359 -5.77 -2.91 -5.56
CA GLY A 359 -5.52 -4.07 -6.41
C GLY A 359 -4.12 -4.19 -6.99
N LYS A 360 -3.11 -3.43 -6.50
CA LYS A 360 -1.71 -3.68 -6.86
C LYS A 360 -1.30 -5.06 -6.34
N VAL A 361 -0.77 -5.93 -7.19
CA VAL A 361 -0.20 -7.19 -6.73
C VAL A 361 1.06 -6.92 -5.91
N LEU A 362 1.02 -7.29 -4.62
CA LEU A 362 2.13 -7.19 -3.68
C LEU A 362 2.93 -8.48 -3.59
N PHE A 363 2.29 -9.62 -3.90
CA PHE A 363 2.91 -10.93 -4.01
C PHE A 363 1.99 -11.88 -4.79
N ASP A 364 2.57 -12.66 -5.70
CA ASP A 364 1.86 -13.67 -6.48
C ASP A 364 2.61 -15.00 -6.44
N THR A 365 1.96 -16.02 -5.91
CA THR A 365 2.50 -17.39 -5.86
C THR A 365 2.65 -18.01 -7.24
N HIS A 366 1.71 -17.75 -8.16
CA HIS A 366 1.77 -18.31 -9.51
C HIS A 366 3.00 -17.78 -10.28
N GLN A 367 3.27 -16.48 -10.19
CA GLN A 367 4.48 -15.89 -10.75
C GLN A 367 5.74 -16.48 -10.11
N THR A 368 5.74 -16.59 -8.78
CA THR A 368 6.88 -17.17 -8.04
C THR A 368 7.14 -18.62 -8.44
N ILE A 369 6.10 -19.45 -8.61
CA ILE A 369 6.23 -20.85 -9.05
C ILE A 369 6.80 -20.92 -10.48
N ASN A 370 6.32 -20.06 -11.39
CA ASN A 370 6.80 -20.01 -12.77
C ASN A 370 8.27 -19.59 -12.87
N GLU A 371 8.71 -18.64 -12.03
CA GLU A 371 10.11 -18.23 -11.95
C GLU A 371 11.03 -19.36 -11.45
N LEU A 372 10.55 -20.16 -10.50
CA LEU A 372 11.34 -21.21 -9.85
C LEU A 372 11.62 -22.43 -10.74
N ASN A 373 10.87 -22.65 -11.83
CA ASN A 373 11.14 -23.68 -12.87
C ASN A 373 11.45 -25.12 -12.36
N SER A 374 11.06 -25.48 -11.13
CA SER A 374 11.53 -26.71 -10.47
C SER A 374 10.39 -27.68 -10.12
N LYS A 375 10.69 -28.98 -10.11
CA LYS A 375 9.75 -30.04 -9.67
C LYS A 375 9.46 -29.84 -8.19
N HIS A 376 8.18 -29.68 -7.85
CA HIS A 376 7.65 -29.45 -6.51
C HIS A 376 8.48 -30.11 -5.38
N ASN A 377 9.11 -29.29 -4.56
CA ASN A 377 9.77 -29.73 -3.33
C ASN A 377 8.87 -29.51 -2.10
N HIS A 378 9.12 -30.25 -1.03
CA HIS A 378 8.39 -30.12 0.25
C HIS A 378 8.54 -28.74 0.94
N SER A 379 9.54 -27.93 0.55
CA SER A 379 9.77 -26.56 1.07
C SER A 379 8.88 -25.51 0.40
N GLU A 380 8.29 -25.81 -0.77
CA GLU A 380 7.42 -24.92 -1.56
C GLU A 380 5.94 -25.03 -1.15
N GLY A 381 5.60 -25.92 -0.20
CA GLY A 381 4.21 -26.25 0.15
C GLY A 381 3.37 -25.09 0.70
N PHE A 382 3.95 -23.92 0.98
CA PHE A 382 3.20 -22.71 1.34
C PHE A 382 2.76 -21.88 0.13
N LEU A 383 3.34 -22.10 -1.07
CA LEU A 383 2.93 -21.42 -2.30
C LEU A 383 1.55 -21.90 -2.77
N ASN A 384 1.17 -23.13 -2.37
CA ASN A 384 -0.16 -23.70 -2.59
C ASN A 384 -0.91 -23.78 -1.25
N ALA A 385 -1.96 -23.00 -1.10
CA ALA A 385 -2.72 -22.85 0.13
C ALA A 385 -4.16 -23.34 -0.01
N LYS A 386 -4.69 -24.00 1.02
CA LYS A 386 -6.15 -24.22 1.16
C LYS A 386 -6.84 -22.95 1.67
N THR A 387 -6.19 -22.25 2.60
CA THR A 387 -6.70 -21.01 3.18
C THR A 387 -5.54 -20.19 3.74
N ILE A 388 -5.76 -18.88 3.81
CA ILE A 388 -4.84 -17.92 4.41
C ILE A 388 -5.57 -17.07 5.44
N LEU A 389 -4.87 -16.73 6.52
CA LEU A 389 -5.35 -15.81 7.54
C LEU A 389 -4.34 -14.70 7.73
N ILE A 390 -4.76 -13.46 7.47
CA ILE A 390 -3.98 -12.28 7.82
C ILE A 390 -4.19 -12.06 9.33
N GLY A 391 -3.10 -11.95 10.06
CA GLY A 391 -3.15 -11.75 11.50
C GLY A 391 -3.78 -10.40 11.88
N GLU A 392 -4.33 -10.30 13.09
CA GLU A 392 -4.99 -9.08 13.59
C GLU A 392 -4.05 -7.85 13.58
N ASN A 393 -2.74 -8.07 13.75
CA ASN A 393 -1.73 -7.01 13.67
C ASN A 393 -1.40 -6.58 12.24
N SER A 394 -1.94 -7.25 11.22
CA SER A 394 -1.61 -7.07 9.80
C SER A 394 -0.11 -7.23 9.46
N ASN A 395 0.67 -7.84 10.36
CA ASN A 395 2.13 -8.03 10.23
C ASN A 395 2.52 -9.49 10.03
N THR A 396 1.54 -10.40 10.09
CA THR A 396 1.75 -11.84 10.00
C THR A 396 0.70 -12.45 9.08
N LEU A 397 1.10 -13.47 8.35
CA LEU A 397 0.23 -14.28 7.50
C LEU A 397 0.38 -15.74 7.90
N TYR A 398 -0.75 -16.40 8.15
CA TYR A 398 -0.81 -17.83 8.38
C TYR A 398 -1.31 -18.51 7.10
N VAL A 399 -0.61 -19.56 6.68
CA VAL A 399 -0.97 -20.31 5.48
C VAL A 399 -1.13 -21.77 5.85
N ILE A 400 -2.30 -22.34 5.54
CA ILE A 400 -2.52 -23.78 5.59
C ILE A 400 -2.28 -24.32 4.18
N SER A 401 -1.40 -25.31 4.05
CA SER A 401 -1.12 -25.93 2.76
C SER A 401 -2.36 -26.53 2.11
N GLN A 402 -2.35 -26.65 0.79
CA GLN A 402 -3.48 -27.20 0.03
C GLN A 402 -3.86 -28.64 0.47
N ASP A 403 -2.87 -29.45 0.84
CA ASP A 403 -3.06 -30.80 1.40
C ASP A 403 -3.56 -30.81 2.86
N SER A 404 -3.69 -29.64 3.50
CA SER A 404 -4.05 -29.47 4.91
C SER A 404 -3.08 -30.12 5.92
N CYS A 405 -1.88 -30.49 5.48
CA CYS A 405 -0.89 -31.17 6.31
C CYS A 405 0.00 -30.22 7.10
N LYS A 406 0.15 -28.95 6.68
CA LYS A 406 1.10 -28.01 7.30
C LYS A 406 0.48 -26.64 7.54
N LEU A 407 0.91 -26.02 8.64
CA LEU A 407 0.65 -24.61 8.97
C LEU A 407 1.95 -23.83 8.94
N TYR A 408 1.97 -22.75 8.15
CA TYR A 408 3.12 -21.87 7.99
C TYR A 408 2.87 -20.51 8.65
N TYR A 409 3.92 -19.98 9.29
CA TYR A 409 3.98 -18.60 9.78
C TYR A 409 4.87 -17.76 8.87
N ILE A 410 4.29 -16.75 8.22
CA ILE A 410 4.98 -15.86 7.29
C ILE A 410 4.93 -14.42 7.84
N PRO A 411 6.07 -13.81 8.18
CA PRO A 411 6.11 -12.39 8.55
C PRO A 411 5.85 -11.50 7.33
N LEU A 412 5.21 -10.35 7.54
CA LEU A 412 4.99 -9.32 6.52
C LEU A 412 5.86 -8.09 6.80
N TYR A 413 6.27 -7.41 5.73
CA TYR A 413 6.87 -6.08 5.78
C TYR A 413 5.80 -4.99 5.77
N ASN A 414 5.99 -4.01 6.64
CA ASN A 414 5.24 -2.77 6.66
C ASN A 414 6.08 -1.63 6.12
N ILE A 415 5.42 -0.70 5.44
CA ILE A 415 6.03 0.47 4.84
C ILE A 415 5.38 1.70 5.49
N VAL A 416 6.20 2.55 6.10
CA VAL A 416 5.77 3.84 6.67
C VAL A 416 6.67 4.91 6.10
N ASN A 417 6.10 5.78 5.25
CA ASN A 417 6.82 6.76 4.46
C ASN A 417 7.89 6.09 3.57
N ASP A 418 9.17 6.29 3.87
CA ASP A 418 10.31 5.71 3.13
C ASP A 418 11.04 4.65 3.98
N LEU A 419 10.46 4.27 5.12
CA LEU A 419 11.00 3.29 6.06
C LEU A 419 10.23 1.97 5.92
N VAL A 420 10.98 0.87 5.84
CA VAL A 420 10.42 -0.49 5.81
C VAL A 420 10.75 -1.14 7.14
N TYR A 421 9.79 -1.78 7.81
CA TYR A 421 10.09 -2.51 9.05
C TYR A 421 9.39 -3.86 9.09
N ASP A 422 10.01 -4.76 9.84
CA ASP A 422 9.44 -6.01 10.27
C ASP A 422 9.51 -6.12 11.81
N LYS A 423 9.21 -7.29 12.35
CA LYS A 423 9.30 -7.58 13.78
C LYS A 423 10.70 -7.33 14.36
N ASN A 424 11.75 -7.59 13.59
CA ASN A 424 13.12 -7.68 14.05
C ASN A 424 13.99 -6.48 13.66
N TYR A 425 13.69 -5.82 12.54
CA TYR A 425 14.54 -4.83 11.91
C TYR A 425 13.74 -3.65 11.37
N ILE A 426 14.33 -2.47 11.45
CA ILE A 426 13.95 -1.28 10.69
C ILE A 426 14.96 -1.15 9.55
N THR A 427 14.46 -1.10 8.33
CA THR A 427 15.24 -1.00 7.11
C THR A 427 15.08 0.40 6.52
N VAL A 428 16.21 1.03 6.25
CA VAL A 428 16.30 2.36 5.63
C VAL A 428 16.96 2.20 4.27
N ILE A 429 16.51 3.01 3.31
CA ILE A 429 17.12 3.11 1.99
C ILE A 429 18.13 4.26 2.05
N GLU A 430 19.42 3.97 1.85
CA GLU A 430 20.51 4.97 1.86
C GLU A 430 21.49 4.80 0.70
N ASN A 431 22.26 5.88 0.43
CA ASN A 431 23.48 5.93 -0.37
C ASN A 431 23.39 5.19 -1.70
N HIS A 432 22.51 5.66 -2.58
CA HIS A 432 22.36 5.08 -3.91
C HIS A 432 22.15 3.56 -3.85
N ARG A 433 21.02 3.18 -3.23
CA ARG A 433 20.25 1.97 -3.59
C ARG A 433 20.47 0.73 -2.71
N ASN A 434 20.94 0.89 -1.48
CA ASN A 434 21.13 -0.25 -0.56
C ASN A 434 20.17 -0.23 0.63
N PHE A 435 19.70 -1.43 1.02
CA PHE A 435 18.98 -1.63 2.27
C PHE A 435 19.96 -1.68 3.44
N VAL A 436 19.84 -0.72 4.35
CA VAL A 436 20.56 -0.75 5.63
C VAL A 436 19.56 -1.14 6.72
N ARG A 437 19.87 -2.23 7.44
CA ARG A 437 18.98 -2.79 8.47
C ARG A 437 19.52 -2.49 9.86
N PHE A 438 18.66 -1.96 10.71
CA PHE A 438 18.91 -1.71 12.13
C PHE A 438 18.05 -2.62 12.99
N PRO A 439 18.58 -3.24 14.05
CA PRO A 439 17.78 -4.06 14.94
C PRO A 439 16.71 -3.22 15.65
N MET A 440 15.47 -3.69 15.57
CA MET A 440 14.35 -3.18 16.36
C MET A 440 14.64 -3.36 17.86
N LEU A 441 14.38 -2.33 18.65
CA LEU A 441 14.52 -2.36 20.11
C LEU A 441 13.71 -3.52 20.73
N PRO A 442 14.29 -4.32 21.65
CA PRO A 442 13.61 -5.47 22.25
C PRO A 442 12.24 -5.14 22.86
N LYS A 443 12.10 -3.93 23.44
CA LYS A 443 10.84 -3.43 23.98
C LYS A 443 9.75 -3.35 22.90
N PHE A 444 10.06 -2.76 21.73
CA PHE A 444 9.13 -2.66 20.61
C PHE A 444 8.89 -3.99 19.90
N ARG A 445 9.89 -4.89 19.87
CA ARG A 445 9.68 -6.27 19.37
C ARG A 445 8.62 -7.01 20.17
N ARG A 446 8.60 -6.82 21.49
CA ARG A 446 7.58 -7.42 22.38
C ARG A 446 6.20 -6.84 22.10
N LEU A 447 6.08 -5.52 21.99
CA LEU A 447 4.80 -4.85 21.68
C LEU A 447 4.23 -5.24 20.30
N LEU A 448 5.09 -5.58 19.34
CA LEU A 448 4.65 -6.08 18.03
C LEU A 448 4.13 -7.53 18.07
N LEU A 449 4.57 -8.31 19.06
CA LEU A 449 4.13 -9.68 19.27
C LEU A 449 2.87 -9.74 20.12
N HIS A 450 2.91 -9.02 21.22
CA HIS A 450 1.85 -8.91 22.18
C HIS A 450 1.07 -7.67 21.78
N HIS A 451 -0.02 -7.86 21.02
CA HIS A 451 -1.10 -6.88 21.07
C HIS A 451 -1.61 -6.89 22.50
N ASP A 452 -0.96 -6.14 23.38
CA ASP A 452 -1.47 -5.87 24.71
C ASP A 452 -2.74 -5.05 24.51
N ASN A 453 -3.87 -5.76 24.49
CA ASN A 453 -5.13 -5.15 24.85
C ASN A 453 -5.15 -4.93 26.37
N GLU A 454 -4.15 -4.25 26.93
CA GLU A 454 -4.37 -3.64 28.23
C GLU A 454 -5.42 -2.53 28.00
N SER A 455 -6.55 -2.69 28.70
CA SER A 455 -7.67 -1.76 28.87
C SER A 455 -8.87 -1.82 27.90
N ILE A 456 -9.65 -2.90 27.94
CA ILE A 456 -11.11 -2.76 27.90
C ILE A 456 -11.58 -2.36 29.31
N GLY A 457 -11.68 -1.05 29.55
CA GLY A 457 -12.32 -0.45 30.73
C GLY A 457 -11.52 0.64 31.48
N SER A 458 -10.34 1.03 30.99
CA SER A 458 -9.75 2.35 31.30
C SER A 458 -9.38 3.07 30.01
N SER A 459 -10.36 3.75 29.44
CA SER A 459 -10.34 4.57 28.22
C SER A 459 -10.12 3.83 26.89
N PRO A 460 -11.00 4.02 25.88
CA PRO A 460 -10.97 3.30 24.60
C PRO A 460 -9.86 3.76 23.62
N THR A 461 -8.72 4.29 24.11
CA THR A 461 -8.08 5.41 23.40
C THR A 461 -6.59 5.29 23.09
N TYR A 462 -5.91 4.20 23.42
CA TYR A 462 -4.52 4.07 22.98
C TYR A 462 -4.45 3.71 21.49
N GLN A 463 -3.83 4.57 20.68
CA GLN A 463 -3.59 4.27 19.27
C GLN A 463 -2.45 3.25 19.16
N ARG A 464 -2.78 2.03 18.73
CA ARG A 464 -1.88 0.86 18.71
C ARG A 464 -1.13 0.69 17.38
N LYS A 465 -0.64 1.80 16.83
CA LYS A 465 0.12 1.80 15.57
C LYS A 465 1.57 2.18 15.86
N ILE A 466 2.51 1.42 15.31
CA ILE A 466 3.91 1.85 15.31
C ILE A 466 4.06 3.03 14.36
N ILE A 467 4.63 4.11 14.88
CA ILE A 467 4.96 5.29 14.10
C ILE A 467 6.49 5.40 14.03
N LEU A 468 6.99 5.47 12.81
CA LEU A 468 8.40 5.62 12.49
C LEU A 468 8.58 6.90 11.69
N SER A 469 9.61 7.68 12.04
CA SER A 469 9.99 8.84 11.25
C SER A 469 11.50 9.04 11.24
N LYS A 470 11.99 9.61 10.15
CA LYS A 470 13.41 9.93 9.91
C LYS A 470 13.58 11.45 9.94
N SER A 471 14.58 11.93 10.65
CA SER A 471 14.97 13.35 10.66
C SER A 471 15.85 13.70 9.45
N LEU A 472 16.00 15.01 9.19
CA LEU A 472 16.92 15.55 8.20
C LEU A 472 18.36 15.05 8.39
N PHE A 473 18.77 14.84 9.66
CA PHE A 473 20.12 14.41 10.02
C PHE A 473 20.28 12.88 10.05
N GLY A 474 19.26 12.13 9.61
CA GLY A 474 19.30 10.67 9.56
C GLY A 474 19.08 9.98 10.92
N GLN A 475 18.59 10.68 11.95
CA GLN A 475 18.11 10.05 13.18
C GLN A 475 16.73 9.43 12.96
N LEU A 476 16.48 8.28 13.56
CA LEU A 476 15.17 7.61 13.60
C LEU A 476 14.47 7.85 14.93
N SER A 477 13.15 7.99 14.90
CA SER A 477 12.29 7.86 16.08
C SER A 477 11.28 6.75 15.90
N ILE A 478 10.91 6.11 17.00
CA ILE A 478 9.88 5.08 17.08
C ILE A 478 8.96 5.37 18.26
N SER A 479 7.65 5.31 18.02
CA SER A 479 6.65 5.36 19.09
C SER A 479 5.56 4.30 18.92
N TYR A 480 4.99 3.90 20.06
CA TYR A 480 3.86 2.98 20.17
C TYR A 480 3.19 3.22 21.53
N GLY A 481 1.94 3.68 21.53
CA GLY A 481 1.21 3.98 22.76
C GLY A 481 1.95 4.98 23.65
N ASP A 482 2.36 4.56 24.85
CA ASP A 482 3.09 5.36 25.84
C ASP A 482 4.62 5.33 25.69
N HIS A 483 5.12 4.59 24.69
CA HIS A 483 6.54 4.38 24.50
C HIS A 483 7.09 5.22 23.35
N LEU A 484 8.21 5.89 23.61
CA LEU A 484 8.92 6.72 22.66
C LEU A 484 10.42 6.45 22.75
N ALA A 485 11.09 6.31 21.61
CA ALA A 485 12.55 6.24 21.54
C ALA A 485 13.10 6.99 20.33
N VAL A 486 14.30 7.54 20.49
CA VAL A 486 15.03 8.29 19.47
C VAL A 486 16.41 7.69 19.33
N SER A 487 16.95 7.66 18.12
CA SER A 487 18.27 7.11 17.83
C SER A 487 19.32 8.17 17.52
N THR A 488 20.60 7.77 17.57
CA THR A 488 21.70 8.49 16.91
C THR A 488 21.52 8.49 15.39
N PRO A 489 22.15 9.42 14.65
CA PRO A 489 22.17 9.42 13.20
C PRO A 489 22.61 8.08 12.63
N ILE A 490 21.95 7.62 11.57
CA ILE A 490 22.30 6.38 10.87
C ILE A 490 23.73 6.44 10.29
N THR A 491 24.16 7.63 9.87
CA THR A 491 25.51 7.86 9.32
C THR A 491 26.62 7.81 10.37
N THR A 492 26.28 7.97 11.66
CA THR A 492 27.25 7.85 12.76
C THR A 492 27.51 6.37 13.07
N GLY A 493 28.58 5.81 12.49
CA GLY A 493 28.99 4.42 12.72
C GLY A 493 29.12 3.55 11.47
N GLY A 494 29.36 4.14 10.29
CA GLY A 494 29.33 3.50 8.96
C GLY A 494 30.18 2.22 8.73
N LEU A 495 30.93 1.75 9.71
CA LEU A 495 31.59 0.44 9.67
C LEU A 495 30.77 -0.70 10.30
N THR A 496 29.73 -0.41 11.09
CA THR A 496 29.04 -1.41 11.93
C THR A 496 27.50 -1.45 11.80
N ASN A 497 26.89 -0.60 10.97
CA ASN A 497 25.42 -0.50 10.80
C ASN A 497 24.67 -0.50 12.16
N HIS A 498 25.20 0.23 13.13
CA HIS A 498 24.70 0.23 14.50
C HIS A 498 24.27 1.64 14.92
N ILE A 499 23.06 1.74 15.46
CA ILE A 499 22.50 2.97 16.03
C ILE A 499 22.28 2.78 17.53
N LEU A 500 22.57 3.82 18.32
CA LEU A 500 22.21 3.83 19.74
C LEU A 500 20.80 4.37 19.89
N TRP A 501 20.03 3.75 20.78
CA TRP A 501 18.65 4.13 21.08
C TRP A 501 18.54 4.75 22.47
N PHE A 502 17.84 5.88 22.55
CA PHE A 502 17.49 6.59 23.77
C PHE A 502 15.99 6.46 24.01
N ASN A 503 15.60 5.65 25.00
CA ASN A 503 14.20 5.52 25.42
C ASN A 503 13.79 6.76 26.24
N CYS A 504 12.66 7.37 25.88
CA CYS A 504 12.10 8.48 26.64
C CYS A 504 11.56 7.99 27.99
N LYS A 505 12.00 8.63 29.07
CA LYS A 505 11.44 8.43 30.42
C LYS A 505 10.30 9.42 30.65
N ASN A 506 9.07 8.93 30.72
CA ASN A 506 7.92 9.74 31.05
C ASN A 506 7.84 9.97 32.57
N HIS A 507 7.92 11.23 33.00
CA HIS A 507 7.73 11.66 34.39
C HIS A 507 6.35 12.30 34.65
N PHE A 508 5.49 12.42 33.63
CA PHE A 508 4.12 12.90 33.82
C PHE A 508 3.29 11.92 34.68
N ALA A 509 2.24 12.45 35.32
CA ALA A 509 1.34 11.65 36.16
C ALA A 509 0.50 10.67 35.32
N ASP A 510 0.07 11.10 34.14
CA ASP A 510 -0.63 10.25 33.18
C ASP A 510 0.35 9.68 32.13
N PRO A 511 0.12 8.42 31.68
CA PRO A 511 0.87 7.84 30.57
C PRO A 511 0.64 8.65 29.30
N LEU A 512 1.67 8.68 28.44
CA LEU A 512 1.52 9.22 27.10
C LEU A 512 0.69 8.24 26.24
N ASN A 513 0.09 8.77 25.21
CA ASN A 513 -0.66 8.08 24.19
C ASN A 513 -0.36 8.77 22.85
N ILE A 514 0.74 8.37 22.26
CA ILE A 514 1.30 9.01 21.08
C ILE A 514 0.53 8.53 19.85
N ILE A 515 -0.07 9.49 19.16
CA ILE A 515 -0.88 9.27 17.96
C ILE A 515 -0.12 9.53 16.68
N GLU A 516 0.76 10.53 16.70
CA GLU A 516 1.55 10.93 15.56
C GLU A 516 2.87 11.54 16.03
N GLN A 517 3.91 11.42 15.20
CA GLN A 517 5.19 12.09 15.46
C GLN A 517 5.89 12.49 14.16
N PHE A 518 6.55 13.64 14.18
CA PHE A 518 7.36 14.09 13.04
C PHE A 518 8.52 14.96 13.51
N TRP A 519 9.56 14.97 12.69
CA TRP A 519 10.79 15.70 12.94
C TRP A 519 10.73 17.10 12.36
N PHE A 520 11.07 18.10 13.16
CA PHE A 520 11.37 19.44 12.70
C PHE A 520 12.82 19.77 13.08
N GLN A 521 13.73 19.64 12.12
CA GLN A 521 15.18 19.75 12.35
C GLN A 521 15.63 18.80 13.49
N ASP A 522 16.03 19.38 14.64
CA ASP A 522 16.54 18.71 15.84
C ASP A 522 15.49 18.53 16.94
N TYR A 523 14.24 18.84 16.61
CA TYR A 523 13.13 18.77 17.53
C TYR A 523 12.19 17.67 17.09
N LEU A 524 11.80 16.82 18.03
CA LEU A 524 10.78 15.82 17.80
C LEU A 524 9.43 16.36 18.29
N ILE A 525 8.48 16.49 17.37
CA ILE A 525 7.13 16.94 17.67
C ILE A 525 6.24 15.70 17.79
N VAL A 526 5.51 15.62 18.89
CA VAL A 526 4.68 14.47 19.27
C VAL A 526 3.26 14.95 19.53
N VAL A 527 2.29 14.27 18.92
CA VAL A 527 0.86 14.47 19.21
C VAL A 527 0.44 13.42 20.24
N ASN A 528 0.01 13.88 21.41
CA ASN A 528 -0.44 13.05 22.52
C ASN A 528 -1.96 13.18 22.72
N ARG A 529 -2.69 12.07 22.85
CA ARG A 529 -4.14 12.08 23.14
C ARG A 529 -4.43 11.70 24.58
N ARG A 530 -4.91 12.66 25.36
CA ARG A 530 -5.25 12.46 26.77
C ARG A 530 -6.76 12.56 27.01
N ILE A 531 -7.20 11.98 28.12
CA ILE A 531 -8.58 12.12 28.60
C ILE A 531 -8.71 13.52 29.21
N GLN A 532 -9.78 14.23 28.86
CA GLN A 532 -10.06 15.54 29.46
C GLN A 532 -10.40 15.36 30.95
N HIS A 533 -9.73 16.11 31.83
CA HIS A 533 -10.07 16.07 33.26
C HIS A 533 -11.39 16.81 33.50
N GLU A 534 -12.21 16.32 34.43
CA GLU A 534 -13.53 16.91 34.75
C GLU A 534 -13.46 18.40 35.13
N PHE A 535 -12.33 18.86 35.69
CA PHE A 535 -12.10 20.27 36.02
C PHE A 535 -11.94 21.20 34.81
N GLU A 536 -11.68 20.63 33.62
CA GLU A 536 -11.47 21.34 32.36
C GLU A 536 -12.68 21.23 31.41
N ALA A 537 -13.71 20.48 31.80
CA ALA A 537 -14.87 20.20 30.97
C ALA A 537 -15.84 21.39 30.93
N ASP A 538 -15.99 22.02 29.76
CA ASP A 538 -17.12 22.90 29.49
C ASP A 538 -18.40 22.04 29.41
N LYS A 539 -19.41 22.35 30.24
CA LYS A 539 -20.67 21.57 30.36
C LYS A 539 -21.43 21.35 29.04
N GLU A 540 -21.06 22.04 27.96
CA GLU A 540 -21.71 22.00 26.66
C GLU A 540 -21.01 21.13 25.59
N LYS A 541 -19.77 20.66 25.79
CA LYS A 541 -19.04 19.83 24.81
C LYS A 541 -18.63 18.46 25.39
N GLN A 542 -19.18 17.40 24.81
CA GLN A 542 -19.01 16.00 25.24
C GLN A 542 -17.88 15.27 24.50
N GLU A 543 -16.71 15.88 24.25
CA GLU A 543 -15.55 15.07 23.80
C GLU A 543 -14.75 14.63 25.04
N PRO A 544 -14.68 13.32 25.37
CA PRO A 544 -13.92 12.85 26.53
C PRO A 544 -12.40 12.92 26.33
N LEU A 545 -11.93 13.31 25.13
CA LEU A 545 -10.54 13.22 24.69
C LEU A 545 -10.08 14.51 24.07
N VAL A 546 -8.83 14.86 24.32
CA VAL A 546 -8.18 16.06 23.79
C VAL A 546 -6.76 15.72 23.32
N ASP A 547 -6.38 16.32 22.20
CA ASP A 547 -5.03 16.17 21.65
C ASP A 547 -4.17 17.38 22.02
N GLU A 548 -2.92 17.09 22.37
CA GLU A 548 -1.91 18.08 22.67
C GLU A 548 -0.66 17.86 21.82
N VAL A 549 0.00 18.96 21.48
CA VAL A 549 1.27 18.94 20.75
C VAL A 549 2.40 19.20 21.73
N ILE A 550 3.37 18.28 21.79
CA ILE A 550 4.55 18.32 22.66
C ILE A 550 5.81 18.39 21.79
N VAL A 551 6.72 19.30 22.11
CA VAL A 551 8.00 19.46 21.40
C VAL A 551 9.14 19.04 22.32
N TYR A 552 9.87 18.00 21.92
CA TYR A 552 11.07 17.51 22.61
C TYR A 552 12.35 18.07 21.97
N ASP A 553 13.28 18.54 22.81
CA ASP A 553 14.66 18.81 22.42
C ASP A 553 15.43 17.50 22.31
N THR A 554 15.77 17.11 21.08
CA THR A 554 16.57 15.91 20.81
C THR A 554 17.95 16.25 20.24
N SER A 555 18.35 17.53 20.19
CA SER A 555 19.62 18.00 19.62
C SER A 555 20.85 17.23 20.12
N LYS A 556 20.91 16.94 21.42
CA LYS A 556 22.03 16.22 22.06
C LYS A 556 22.15 14.76 21.62
N THR A 557 21.05 14.10 21.25
CA THR A 557 21.04 12.67 20.88
C THR A 557 21.94 12.36 19.68
N LYS A 558 22.24 13.36 18.84
CA LYS A 558 23.20 13.23 17.73
C LYS A 558 24.61 12.85 18.18
N TYR A 559 25.01 13.35 19.34
CA TYR A 559 26.33 13.15 19.91
C TYR A 559 26.38 11.95 20.87
N GLY A 560 25.33 11.12 20.89
CA GLY A 560 25.24 9.92 21.74
C GLY A 560 26.47 9.01 21.74
N MET A 561 27.15 8.91 20.61
CA MET A 561 28.34 8.07 20.43
C MET A 561 29.61 8.66 21.04
N SER A 562 29.64 9.95 21.40
CA SER A 562 30.84 10.63 21.93
C SER A 562 31.09 10.38 23.42
N GLY A 563 30.24 9.59 24.09
CA GLY A 563 30.34 9.28 25.51
C GLY A 563 29.64 10.28 26.44
N GLU A 564 28.89 11.23 25.91
CA GLU A 564 28.03 12.11 26.72
C GLU A 564 26.87 11.33 27.36
N ASN A 565 26.59 11.61 28.64
CA ASN A 565 25.43 11.03 29.32
C ASN A 565 24.15 11.76 28.88
N ILE A 566 23.50 11.22 27.84
CA ILE A 566 22.28 11.77 27.27
C ILE A 566 21.08 10.97 27.76
N VAL A 567 20.15 11.66 28.41
CA VAL A 567 18.87 11.11 28.87
C VAL A 567 17.74 11.86 28.19
N LEU A 568 16.91 11.12 27.44
CA LEU A 568 15.66 11.64 26.91
C LEU A 568 14.56 11.41 27.95
N SER A 569 13.90 12.49 28.39
CA SER A 569 12.83 12.40 29.38
C SER A 569 11.80 13.51 29.19
N SER A 570 10.73 13.52 30.00
CA SER A 570 9.78 14.63 30.05
C SER A 570 10.44 16.00 30.32
N ASP A 571 11.63 16.03 30.92
CA ASP A 571 12.37 17.28 31.17
C ASP A 571 12.95 17.88 29.88
N SER A 572 13.02 17.10 28.80
CA SER A 572 13.46 17.54 27.48
C SER A 572 12.36 18.28 26.70
N VAL A 573 11.16 18.45 27.27
CA VAL A 573 10.04 19.15 26.64
C VAL A 573 10.28 20.66 26.66
N LEU A 574 10.28 21.28 25.47
CA LEU A 574 10.44 22.73 25.30
C LEU A 574 9.10 23.47 25.26
N TRP A 575 8.08 22.83 24.69
CA TRP A 575 6.77 23.43 24.47
C TRP A 575 5.68 22.36 24.48
N ARG A 576 4.52 22.72 25.04
CA ARG A 576 3.33 21.87 25.11
C ARG A 576 2.09 22.74 24.97
N TYR A 577 1.13 22.34 24.13
CA TYR A 577 -0.12 23.06 23.94
C TYR A 577 -1.30 22.11 23.71
N ASP A 578 -2.41 22.40 24.38
CA ASP A 578 -3.65 21.62 24.35
C ASP A 578 -4.68 22.25 23.40
N PHE A 579 -5.23 21.47 22.47
CA PHE A 579 -6.17 21.93 21.45
C PHE A 579 -7.65 21.80 21.85
N LYS A 580 -7.95 21.22 23.01
CA LYS A 580 -9.32 20.98 23.54
C LYS A 580 -10.23 20.21 22.58
N CYS A 581 -9.66 19.48 21.63
CA CYS A 581 -10.32 18.64 20.65
C CYS A 581 -9.32 17.60 20.14
N THR A 582 -9.82 16.55 19.49
CA THR A 582 -8.97 15.54 18.90
C THR A 582 -8.59 15.87 17.45
N PHE A 583 -7.47 15.33 17.00
CA PHE A 583 -6.98 15.47 15.64
C PHE A 583 -7.42 14.27 14.80
N VAL A 584 -7.77 14.58 13.55
CA VAL A 584 -8.02 13.58 12.51
C VAL A 584 -6.75 13.31 11.72
N ALA A 585 -6.06 14.37 11.28
CA ALA A 585 -4.84 14.27 10.50
C ALA A 585 -3.91 15.45 10.77
N THR A 586 -2.60 15.19 10.74
CA THR A 586 -1.56 16.21 10.91
C THR A 586 -0.43 16.01 9.92
N GLN A 587 0.14 17.09 9.40
CA GLN A 587 1.33 17.04 8.56
C GLN A 587 2.23 18.25 8.77
N LEU A 588 3.55 18.02 8.71
CA LEU A 588 4.56 19.07 8.62
C LEU A 588 4.88 19.40 7.16
N VAL A 589 4.74 20.67 6.79
CA VAL A 589 5.06 21.20 5.46
C VAL A 589 6.23 22.18 5.57
N HIS A 590 7.28 21.98 4.79
CA HIS A 590 8.47 22.84 4.79
C HIS A 590 8.38 23.87 3.66
N ASN A 591 8.39 25.17 3.99
CA ASN A 591 8.32 26.26 3.01
C ASN A 591 9.48 27.26 3.21
N GLY A 592 10.65 26.89 2.69
CA GLY A 592 11.87 27.69 2.87
C GLY A 592 12.24 27.79 4.35
N ASP A 593 12.32 29.02 4.87
CA ASP A 593 12.74 29.29 6.26
C ASP A 593 11.65 29.03 7.31
N VAL A 594 10.38 28.96 6.89
CA VAL A 594 9.24 28.73 7.79
C VAL A 594 8.63 27.37 7.48
N SER A 595 8.50 26.52 8.49
CA SER A 595 7.75 25.28 8.37
C SER A 595 6.37 25.43 9.00
N HIS A 596 5.40 24.68 8.50
CA HIS A 596 4.01 24.79 8.93
C HIS A 596 3.50 23.43 9.39
N ILE A 597 2.94 23.35 10.59
CA ILE A 597 2.14 22.20 11.01
C ILE A 597 0.70 22.47 10.58
N VAL A 598 0.18 21.60 9.71
CA VAL A 598 -1.22 21.61 9.29
C VAL A 598 -1.96 20.57 10.12
N VAL A 599 -2.98 21.02 10.86
CA VAL A 599 -3.78 20.18 11.76
C VAL A 599 -5.24 20.23 11.33
N LEU A 600 -5.83 19.06 11.09
CA LEU A 600 -7.28 18.89 10.93
C LEU A 600 -7.85 18.33 12.22
N THR A 601 -8.77 19.07 12.82
CA THR A 601 -9.43 18.72 14.09
C THR A 601 -10.80 18.06 13.86
N THR A 602 -11.28 17.30 14.84
CA THR A 602 -12.60 16.64 14.78
C THR A 602 -13.77 17.60 14.73
N ASP A 603 -13.61 18.82 15.24
CA ASP A 603 -14.63 19.88 15.16
C ASP A 603 -14.55 20.70 13.86
N TYR A 604 -14.01 20.09 12.79
CA TYR A 604 -13.94 20.63 11.44
C TYR A 604 -13.15 21.94 11.34
N ARG A 605 -12.10 22.13 12.15
CA ARG A 605 -11.17 23.25 12.00
C ARG A 605 -9.84 22.79 11.40
N LEU A 606 -9.36 23.55 10.43
CA LEU A 606 -8.01 23.45 9.92
C LEU A 606 -7.15 24.53 10.58
N VAL A 607 -6.16 24.12 11.37
CA VAL A 607 -5.25 25.01 12.09
C VAL A 607 -3.86 24.90 11.47
N VAL A 608 -3.27 26.04 11.10
CA VAL A 608 -1.90 26.13 10.58
C VAL A 608 -1.03 26.82 11.63
N LEU A 609 -0.02 26.11 12.12
CA LEU A 609 0.97 26.62 13.06
C LEU A 609 2.30 26.86 12.33
N ASP A 610 2.87 28.03 12.47
CA ASP A 610 4.21 28.34 11.97
C ASP A 610 5.26 27.88 12.97
N LEU A 611 6.30 27.23 12.46
CA LEU A 611 7.51 26.82 13.16
C LEU A 611 8.70 27.57 12.56
N VAL A 612 9.40 28.31 13.43
CA VAL A 612 10.62 29.05 13.08
C VAL A 612 11.67 28.79 14.14
N THR A 613 12.91 28.52 13.75
CA THR A 613 14.03 28.39 14.68
C THR A 613 14.75 29.72 14.92
N ASP A 614 15.36 29.86 16.09
CA ASP A 614 16.25 30.98 16.48
C ASP A 614 15.66 32.38 16.27
N LYS A 615 14.36 32.54 16.49
CA LYS A 615 13.65 33.82 16.29
C LYS A 615 13.92 34.78 17.45
N ILE A 616 14.35 35.99 17.11
CA ILE A 616 14.44 37.11 18.06
C ILE A 616 13.12 37.88 17.98
N VAL A 617 12.44 37.99 19.12
CA VAL A 617 11.22 38.79 19.25
C VAL A 617 11.50 39.97 20.16
N ASN A 618 11.41 41.17 19.60
CA ASN A 618 11.53 42.42 20.33
C ASN A 618 10.13 42.80 20.85
N LEU A 619 9.88 42.58 22.14
CA LEU A 619 8.71 43.13 22.83
C LEU A 619 9.09 44.52 23.37
N ASP A 620 8.12 45.42 23.54
CA ASP A 620 8.30 46.85 23.89
C ASP A 620 9.17 47.13 25.13
N SER A 621 9.52 46.10 25.92
CA SER A 621 10.39 46.20 27.10
C SER A 621 11.55 45.19 27.16
N GLN A 622 11.60 44.15 26.31
CA GLN A 622 12.64 43.11 26.34
C GLN A 622 12.81 42.40 24.99
N THR A 623 14.07 42.09 24.63
CA THR A 623 14.40 41.19 23.53
C THR A 623 14.44 39.75 24.04
N LYS A 624 13.55 38.89 23.52
CA LYS A 624 13.53 37.45 23.86
C LYS A 624 14.02 36.64 22.67
N HIS A 625 14.94 35.72 22.94
CA HIS A 625 15.46 34.78 21.95
C HIS A 625 14.82 33.41 22.17
N TYR A 626 14.10 32.92 21.15
CA TYR A 626 13.44 31.62 21.19
C TYR A 626 14.18 30.65 20.27
N ARG A 627 14.64 29.52 20.83
CA ARG A 627 15.24 28.42 20.05
C ARG A 627 14.26 27.84 19.04
N ILE A 628 13.00 27.68 19.47
CA ILE A 628 11.87 27.35 18.61
C ILE A 628 10.74 28.32 18.92
N PHE A 629 10.20 28.94 17.88
CA PHE A 629 9.05 29.85 17.95
C PHE A 629 7.88 29.23 17.20
N ILE A 630 6.77 29.05 17.92
CA ILE A 630 5.54 28.48 17.40
C ILE A 630 4.45 29.53 17.48
N SER A 631 3.79 29.82 16.36
CA SER A 631 2.68 30.77 16.32
C SER A 631 1.55 30.29 15.41
N THR A 632 0.30 30.52 15.83
CA THR A 632 -0.85 30.23 14.96
C THR A 632 -0.90 31.24 13.81
N ASN A 633 -0.82 30.73 12.58
CA ASN A 633 -0.87 31.53 11.37
C ASN A 633 -2.33 31.69 10.89
N LYS A 634 -3.02 30.56 10.72
CA LYS A 634 -4.35 30.53 10.14
C LYS A 634 -5.24 29.50 10.83
N THR A 635 -6.52 29.83 10.98
CA THR A 635 -7.57 28.87 11.33
C THR A 635 -8.70 28.99 10.31
N VAL A 636 -9.09 27.88 9.71
CA VAL A 636 -10.17 27.80 8.72
C VAL A 636 -11.25 26.88 9.27
N HIS A 637 -12.48 27.38 9.34
CA HIS A 637 -13.64 26.58 9.75
C HIS A 637 -14.26 25.89 8.53
N LEU A 638 -14.28 24.56 8.55
CA LEU A 638 -14.76 23.69 7.47
C LEU A 638 -16.13 23.06 7.79
N ALA A 639 -16.85 23.57 8.81
CA ALA A 639 -18.16 23.07 9.19
C ALA A 639 -19.19 23.09 8.03
N SER A 640 -19.05 24.04 7.09
CA SER A 640 -19.90 24.10 5.89
C SER A 640 -19.69 22.93 4.92
N LEU A 641 -18.57 22.21 5.02
CA LEU A 641 -18.23 21.06 4.16
C LEU A 641 -18.66 19.72 4.76
N GLN A 642 -19.21 19.70 5.98
CA GLN A 642 -19.55 18.46 6.69
C GLN A 642 -20.49 17.54 5.88
N HIS A 643 -21.43 18.10 5.13
CA HIS A 643 -22.35 17.32 4.28
C HIS A 643 -21.77 16.91 2.92
N LYS A 644 -20.64 17.49 2.51
CA LYS A 644 -20.01 17.22 1.20
C LYS A 644 -18.81 16.27 1.31
N LEU A 645 -18.13 16.30 2.45
CA LEU A 645 -16.89 15.59 2.68
C LEU A 645 -16.84 15.04 4.11
N ASN A 646 -16.71 13.72 4.25
CA ASN A 646 -16.50 13.12 5.55
C ASN A 646 -15.04 13.32 5.99
N LEU A 647 -14.75 14.47 6.61
CA LEU A 647 -13.40 14.82 7.03
C LEU A 647 -12.79 13.85 8.05
N HIS A 648 -13.59 13.11 8.83
CA HIS A 648 -13.09 12.11 9.78
C HIS A 648 -12.37 10.94 9.10
N GLU A 649 -12.65 10.68 7.82
CA GLU A 649 -11.99 9.65 7.03
C GLU A 649 -10.69 10.17 6.35
N THR A 650 -10.20 11.36 6.70
CA THR A 650 -8.97 11.90 6.11
C THR A 650 -7.75 11.09 6.55
N ARG A 651 -7.05 10.47 5.59
CA ARG A 651 -5.80 9.72 5.80
C ARG A 651 -4.56 10.61 5.69
N GLN A 652 -4.53 11.52 4.72
CA GLN A 652 -3.43 12.46 4.51
C GLN A 652 -3.97 13.85 4.23
N ILE A 653 -3.31 14.86 4.78
CA ILE A 653 -3.60 16.28 4.56
C ILE A 653 -2.30 16.99 4.21
N THR A 654 -2.35 17.98 3.31
CA THR A 654 -1.22 18.88 3.05
C THR A 654 -1.68 20.30 2.73
N MET A 655 -0.71 21.23 2.68
CA MET A 655 -0.94 22.61 2.27
C MET A 655 -0.02 22.97 1.10
N ILE A 656 -0.60 23.60 0.08
CA ILE A 656 0.10 24.11 -1.12
C ILE A 656 0.06 25.65 -1.10
N ASP A 657 1.20 26.27 -1.40
CA ASP A 657 1.40 27.74 -1.49
C ASP A 657 0.83 28.55 -0.32
N LYS A 658 0.85 27.97 0.89
CA LYS A 658 0.33 28.56 2.12
C LYS A 658 -1.18 28.91 2.07
N ARG A 659 -1.90 28.43 1.05
CA ARG A 659 -3.27 28.89 0.75
C ARG A 659 -4.24 27.77 0.42
N HIS A 660 -3.80 26.76 -0.33
CA HIS A 660 -4.63 25.64 -0.80
C HIS A 660 -4.38 24.42 0.09
N PHE A 661 -5.38 23.54 0.20
CA PHE A 661 -5.26 22.33 1.02
C PHE A 661 -5.67 21.09 0.23
N LEU A 662 -4.94 19.99 0.39
CA LEU A 662 -5.32 18.69 -0.17
C LEU A 662 -5.78 17.74 0.93
N PHE A 663 -6.81 16.96 0.64
CA PHE A 663 -7.35 15.92 1.51
C PHE A 663 -7.40 14.60 0.75
N LEU A 664 -6.74 13.57 1.28
CA LEU A 664 -6.89 12.20 0.81
C LEU A 664 -7.70 11.42 1.83
N LEU A 665 -8.87 10.91 1.42
CA LEU A 665 -9.71 10.08 2.27
C LEU A 665 -9.25 8.62 2.29
N GLN A 666 -9.64 7.85 3.30
CA GLN A 666 -9.40 6.40 3.38
C GLN A 666 -10.06 5.62 2.22
N SER A 667 -11.12 6.16 1.63
CA SER A 667 -11.76 5.65 0.40
C SER A 667 -10.93 5.84 -0.88
N GLY A 668 -9.85 6.65 -0.82
CA GLY A 668 -8.98 6.96 -1.95
C GLY A 668 -9.43 8.15 -2.80
N GLU A 669 -10.46 8.90 -2.37
CA GLU A 669 -10.83 10.16 -3.01
C GLU A 669 -9.86 11.28 -2.62
N LEU A 670 -9.30 11.98 -3.61
CA LEU A 670 -8.41 13.13 -3.42
C LEU A 670 -9.16 14.43 -3.74
N TYR A 671 -9.21 15.32 -2.76
CA TYR A 671 -9.87 16.62 -2.86
C TYR A 671 -8.87 17.77 -2.71
N LEU A 672 -9.05 18.82 -3.52
CA LEU A 672 -8.37 20.10 -3.41
C LEU A 672 -9.35 21.15 -2.91
N LEU A 673 -9.02 21.78 -1.79
CA LEU A 673 -9.67 22.97 -1.28
C LEU A 673 -8.88 24.19 -1.76
N LYS A 674 -9.32 24.74 -2.90
CA LYS A 674 -8.67 25.87 -3.58
C LYS A 674 -9.12 27.18 -2.96
N ASN A 675 -8.19 28.01 -2.51
CA ASN A 675 -8.51 29.38 -2.09
C ASN A 675 -8.75 30.26 -3.32
N VAL A 676 -9.95 30.83 -3.42
CA VAL A 676 -10.33 31.79 -4.44
C VAL A 676 -10.09 33.19 -3.89
N THR A 677 -8.83 33.64 -3.94
CA THR A 677 -8.53 35.06 -3.77
C THR A 677 -8.98 35.78 -5.04
N ARG A 678 -10.06 36.57 -4.98
CA ARG A 678 -10.42 37.49 -6.08
C ARG A 678 -9.21 38.37 -6.35
N SER A 679 -8.66 38.31 -7.56
CA SER A 679 -7.63 39.25 -7.98
C SER A 679 -8.14 40.67 -7.75
N SER A 680 -7.37 41.46 -7.02
CA SER A 680 -7.68 42.84 -6.66
C SER A 680 -7.51 43.78 -7.85
N SER A 681 -8.04 43.40 -9.02
CA SER A 681 -8.00 44.17 -10.24
C SER A 681 -9.39 44.14 -10.88
N ILE A 682 -10.07 45.29 -10.81
CA ILE A 682 -11.28 45.65 -11.56
C ILE A 682 -12.61 45.25 -10.89
N SER A 683 -12.98 45.96 -9.82
CA SER A 683 -14.28 46.66 -9.70
C SER A 683 -14.41 47.28 -8.30
N GLN A 684 -14.30 48.61 -8.22
CA GLN A 684 -14.65 49.36 -7.01
C GLN A 684 -16.17 49.56 -6.99
N LYS A 685 -16.93 48.57 -6.53
CA LYS A 685 -18.28 48.79 -6.01
C LYS A 685 -18.23 48.82 -4.48
N PRO A 686 -18.91 49.76 -3.81
CA PRO A 686 -18.88 49.89 -2.34
C PRO A 686 -19.38 48.65 -1.58
N THR A 687 -20.04 47.70 -2.26
CA THR A 687 -20.57 46.46 -1.71
C THR A 687 -19.53 45.35 -1.55
N ASP A 688 -18.35 45.46 -2.15
CA ASP A 688 -17.31 44.41 -2.08
C ASP A 688 -16.43 44.49 -0.81
N VAL A 689 -16.56 45.55 -0.01
CA VAL A 689 -15.83 45.71 1.27
C VAL A 689 -16.40 44.80 2.38
N ILE A 690 -17.60 44.23 2.19
CA ILE A 690 -18.34 43.49 3.22
C ILE A 690 -18.22 41.94 3.05
N LYS A 691 -17.58 41.45 1.99
CA LYS A 691 -17.46 39.99 1.75
C LYS A 691 -16.17 39.40 2.36
N PRO A 692 -16.22 38.19 2.96
CA PRO A 692 -15.07 37.58 3.62
C PRO A 692 -13.88 37.34 2.66
N SER A 693 -12.66 37.54 3.17
CA SER A 693 -11.42 37.61 2.38
C SER A 693 -10.87 36.27 1.85
N ASN A 694 -11.39 35.14 2.30
CA ASN A 694 -10.97 33.80 1.87
C ASN A 694 -12.21 32.96 1.54
N MET A 695 -12.54 32.83 0.27
CA MET A 695 -13.53 31.88 -0.22
C MET A 695 -12.81 30.62 -0.68
N TYR A 696 -13.33 29.44 -0.37
CA TYR A 696 -12.72 28.19 -0.79
C TYR A 696 -13.66 27.38 -1.68
N ASP A 697 -13.12 26.83 -2.75
CA ASP A 697 -13.79 25.87 -3.61
C ASP A 697 -13.24 24.48 -3.34
N LEU A 698 -14.13 23.53 -3.07
CA LEU A 698 -13.79 22.12 -2.93
C LEU A 698 -13.92 21.43 -4.29
N ILE A 699 -12.83 20.83 -4.76
CA ILE A 699 -12.71 20.20 -6.09
C ILE A 699 -12.23 18.75 -5.90
N LYS A 700 -12.91 17.77 -6.49
CA LYS A 700 -12.43 16.37 -6.54
C LYS A 700 -11.42 16.25 -7.68
N LEU A 701 -10.18 15.87 -7.37
CA LEU A 701 -9.11 15.72 -8.37
C LEU A 701 -9.08 14.31 -8.94
N ASN A 702 -9.12 13.30 -8.07
CA ASN A 702 -9.02 11.90 -8.47
C ASN A 702 -9.71 10.98 -7.46
N SER A 703 -9.88 9.71 -7.84
CA SER A 703 -10.35 8.62 -7.00
C SER A 703 -9.33 7.48 -7.01
N THR A 704 -9.49 6.49 -6.13
CA THR A 704 -8.61 5.30 -6.06
C THR A 704 -7.13 5.59 -5.75
N ILE A 705 -6.82 6.68 -5.02
CA ILE A 705 -5.45 7.04 -4.66
C ILE A 705 -5.06 6.40 -3.31
N GLU A 706 -3.91 5.71 -3.24
CA GLU A 706 -3.39 5.12 -2.00
C GLU A 706 -2.63 6.13 -1.15
N PHE A 707 -1.77 6.92 -1.79
CA PHE A 707 -0.97 7.97 -1.17
C PHE A 707 -0.57 9.02 -2.21
N PHE A 708 -0.17 10.19 -1.72
CA PHE A 708 0.51 11.19 -2.53
C PHE A 708 1.78 11.70 -1.82
N LYS A 709 2.73 12.17 -2.62
CA LYS A 709 3.99 12.77 -2.15
C LYS A 709 4.40 13.91 -3.09
N PHE A 710 5.27 14.79 -2.60
CA PHE A 710 5.85 15.87 -3.39
C PHE A 710 7.28 15.56 -3.76
N VAL A 711 7.70 16.02 -4.95
CA VAL A 711 9.08 15.98 -5.40
C VAL A 711 9.43 17.30 -6.08
N THR A 712 10.59 17.86 -5.76
CA THR A 712 11.11 19.03 -6.47
C THR A 712 12.14 18.57 -7.47
N VAL A 713 11.91 18.87 -8.75
CA VAL A 713 12.82 18.51 -9.83
C VAL A 713 13.71 19.72 -10.14
N PRO A 714 15.05 19.58 -10.05
CA PRO A 714 15.99 20.68 -10.25
C PRO A 714 16.23 20.95 -11.75
N PHE A 715 15.19 21.36 -12.48
CA PHE A 715 15.39 21.95 -13.81
C PHE A 715 16.14 23.30 -13.69
N GLN A 716 16.33 24.01 -14.81
CA GLN A 716 16.92 25.37 -14.78
C GLN A 716 16.22 26.28 -13.76
N SER A 717 14.90 26.15 -13.65
CA SER A 717 14.08 26.64 -12.53
C SER A 717 13.51 25.43 -11.78
N PRO A 718 13.68 25.31 -10.44
CA PRO A 718 13.14 24.18 -9.71
C PRO A 718 11.61 24.19 -9.82
N VAL A 719 11.04 23.05 -10.23
CA VAL A 719 9.57 22.88 -10.33
C VAL A 719 9.14 21.84 -9.31
N GLN A 720 8.07 22.13 -8.58
CA GLN A 720 7.48 21.21 -7.62
C GLN A 720 6.38 20.39 -8.31
N PHE A 721 6.48 19.07 -8.17
CA PHE A 721 5.47 18.13 -8.63
C PHE A 721 4.82 17.42 -7.46
N ILE A 722 3.55 17.05 -7.65
CA ILE A 722 2.85 16.08 -6.82
C ILE A 722 2.70 14.79 -7.61
N TYR A 723 3.01 13.66 -6.99
CA TYR A 723 2.76 12.35 -7.58
C TYR A 723 1.79 11.53 -6.73
N LEU A 724 0.81 10.94 -7.39
CA LEU A 724 -0.28 10.16 -6.81
C LEU A 724 -0.13 8.70 -7.23
N PHE A 725 -0.21 7.76 -6.30
CA PHE A 725 -0.25 6.34 -6.64
C PHE A 725 -1.69 5.82 -6.58
N ASN A 726 -2.20 5.28 -7.70
CA ASN A 726 -3.59 4.80 -7.81
C ASN A 726 -3.74 3.27 -7.70
N GLY A 727 -2.67 2.56 -7.33
CA GLY A 727 -2.61 1.10 -7.31
C GLY A 727 -1.94 0.49 -8.54
N ASP A 728 -2.02 1.10 -9.72
CA ASP A 728 -1.39 0.54 -10.93
C ASP A 728 -0.32 1.48 -11.51
N GLN A 729 -0.60 2.77 -11.47
CA GLN A 729 0.17 3.83 -12.08
C GLN A 729 0.50 4.93 -11.07
N ILE A 730 1.58 5.65 -11.35
CA ILE A 730 1.88 6.93 -10.73
C ILE A 730 1.41 8.03 -11.66
N LEU A 731 0.59 8.94 -11.15
CA LEU A 731 0.10 10.12 -11.84
C LEU A 731 0.84 11.34 -11.29
N ILE A 732 1.62 12.02 -12.13
CA ILE A 732 2.40 13.20 -11.74
C ILE A 732 1.76 14.46 -12.31
N TYR A 733 1.54 15.45 -11.44
CA TYR A 733 1.05 16.77 -11.81
C TYR A 733 2.05 17.86 -11.40
N ASP A 734 2.23 18.84 -12.27
CA ASP A 734 2.85 20.12 -11.92
C ASP A 734 1.92 20.84 -10.94
N VAL A 735 2.44 21.23 -9.77
CA VAL A 735 1.62 21.76 -8.67
C VAL A 735 0.95 23.08 -9.06
N ASP A 736 1.68 23.96 -9.74
CA ASP A 736 1.18 25.27 -10.17
C ASP A 736 0.10 25.10 -11.25
N GLU A 737 0.34 24.22 -12.21
CA GLU A 737 -0.61 23.91 -13.29
C GLU A 737 -1.88 23.25 -12.73
N MET A 738 -1.73 22.30 -11.79
CA MET A 738 -2.85 21.64 -11.13
C MET A 738 -3.74 22.65 -10.40
N VAL A 739 -3.15 23.55 -9.62
CA VAL A 739 -3.94 24.56 -8.88
C VAL A 739 -4.59 25.55 -9.85
N ALA A 740 -3.88 25.99 -10.89
CA ALA A 740 -4.42 26.93 -11.87
C ALA A 740 -5.63 26.35 -12.61
N LYS A 741 -5.48 25.15 -13.21
CA LYS A 741 -6.48 24.49 -14.05
C LYS A 741 -7.56 23.73 -13.30
N ALA A 742 -7.40 23.47 -11.99
CA ALA A 742 -8.46 22.86 -11.19
C ALA A 742 -9.67 23.80 -11.12
N CYS A 743 -10.75 23.43 -11.83
CA CYS A 743 -12.03 24.10 -11.87
C CYS A 743 -13.16 23.14 -11.52
N ASN A 744 -14.21 23.65 -10.87
CA ASN A 744 -15.42 22.87 -10.60
C ASN A 744 -16.20 22.68 -11.91
N LYS A 745 -16.19 21.46 -12.46
CA LYS A 745 -16.97 21.07 -13.66
C LYS A 745 -18.50 21.31 -13.52
N LEU A 746 -18.98 21.65 -12.32
CA LEU A 746 -20.40 21.93 -12.00
C LEU A 746 -20.83 23.39 -12.23
N HIS A 747 -19.92 24.33 -12.48
CA HIS A 747 -20.23 25.78 -12.57
C HIS A 747 -20.05 26.41 -13.96
N VAL A 748 -20.01 25.62 -15.04
CA VAL A 748 -20.14 26.17 -16.40
C VAL A 748 -21.62 26.48 -16.65
N ASN A 749 -22.09 27.63 -16.16
CA ASN A 749 -23.35 28.20 -16.60
C ASN A 749 -23.22 28.53 -18.10
N GLN A 750 -24.15 28.02 -18.91
CA GLN A 750 -24.19 28.11 -20.38
C GLN A 750 -24.43 29.53 -20.94
N GLU A 751 -24.21 30.62 -20.20
CA GLU A 751 -24.61 31.97 -20.64
C GLU A 751 -23.46 32.93 -21.01
N ASP A 752 -22.20 32.62 -20.69
CA ASP A 752 -21.05 33.44 -21.12
C ASP A 752 -20.18 32.70 -22.15
N ALA A 753 -20.79 32.37 -23.29
CA ALA A 753 -20.11 31.85 -24.47
C ALA A 753 -19.43 32.97 -25.27
N PHE A 754 -18.47 33.66 -24.68
CA PHE A 754 -17.49 34.46 -25.41
C PHE A 754 -16.15 33.73 -25.38
N GLU A 755 -15.85 33.05 -26.50
CA GLU A 755 -14.53 32.62 -26.99
C GLU A 755 -13.41 32.56 -25.94
N SER A 756 -13.40 31.50 -25.12
CA SER A 756 -12.16 31.03 -24.48
C SER A 756 -11.60 29.90 -25.33
N GLU A 757 -10.62 30.25 -26.17
CA GLU A 757 -9.77 29.30 -26.90
C GLU A 757 -9.18 28.26 -25.94
N ASP A 758 -9.44 26.97 -26.21
CA ASP A 758 -8.77 25.77 -25.68
C ASP A 758 -8.35 25.77 -24.19
N GLU A 759 -9.30 25.63 -23.26
CA GLU A 759 -8.97 25.19 -21.89
C GLU A 759 -8.51 23.72 -21.92
N SER A 760 -7.21 23.53 -22.19
CA SER A 760 -6.54 22.23 -22.10
C SER A 760 -6.82 21.55 -20.75
N GLU A 761 -7.50 20.40 -20.79
CA GLU A 761 -7.79 19.60 -19.59
C GLU A 761 -6.51 19.32 -18.77
N LEU A 762 -6.64 19.21 -17.44
CA LEU A 762 -5.52 18.84 -16.57
C LEU A 762 -5.14 17.37 -16.83
N VAL A 763 -4.08 17.15 -17.59
CA VAL A 763 -3.57 15.81 -17.92
C VAL A 763 -2.34 15.48 -17.05
N PRO A 764 -2.30 14.34 -16.34
CA PRO A 764 -1.11 13.88 -15.63
C PRO A 764 -0.06 13.25 -16.55
N ILE A 765 1.19 13.23 -16.09
CA ILE A 765 2.19 12.28 -16.57
C ILE A 765 1.87 10.92 -15.92
N ALA A 766 1.40 9.96 -16.71
CA ALA A 766 1.10 8.61 -16.24
C ALA A 766 2.34 7.69 -16.40
N ILE A 767 2.70 6.98 -15.34
CA ILE A 767 3.81 6.03 -15.30
C ILE A 767 3.30 4.70 -14.78
N ASP A 768 3.38 3.66 -15.61
CA ASP A 768 3.09 2.29 -15.19
C ASP A 768 4.10 1.81 -14.15
N THR A 769 3.62 1.18 -13.08
CA THR A 769 4.50 0.65 -12.03
C THR A 769 4.95 -0.79 -12.28
N ASP A 770 4.39 -1.48 -13.28
CA ASP A 770 4.69 -2.89 -13.63
C ASP A 770 4.69 -3.79 -12.39
N ASP A 771 5.82 -4.41 -12.03
CA ASP A 771 5.97 -5.25 -10.82
C ASP A 771 6.58 -4.50 -9.61
N ILE A 772 6.85 -3.20 -9.77
CA ILE A 772 7.49 -2.37 -8.76
C ILE A 772 6.41 -1.77 -7.84
N LEU A 773 6.58 -1.90 -6.52
CA LEU A 773 5.82 -1.14 -5.53
C LEU A 773 6.52 0.20 -5.29
N PRO A 774 5.95 1.34 -5.69
CA PRO A 774 6.65 2.62 -5.63
C PRO A 774 6.82 3.11 -4.20
N LEU A 775 8.01 3.62 -3.90
CA LEU A 775 8.35 4.24 -2.62
C LEU A 775 8.60 5.75 -2.78
N GLU A 776 9.53 6.13 -3.63
CA GLU A 776 9.98 7.51 -3.78
C GLU A 776 10.47 7.79 -5.21
N ILE A 777 10.39 9.05 -5.63
CA ILE A 777 11.03 9.55 -6.87
C ILE A 777 12.33 10.27 -6.48
N GLU A 778 13.46 9.73 -6.89
CA GLU A 778 14.78 10.33 -6.68
C GLU A 778 15.15 11.20 -7.90
N THR A 779 15.55 12.43 -7.63
CA THR A 779 15.97 13.40 -8.65
C THR A 779 17.45 13.72 -8.49
N ASP A 780 18.24 13.33 -9.50
CA ASP A 780 19.66 13.64 -9.59
C ASP A 780 19.93 14.60 -10.76
N ARG A 781 21.14 15.17 -10.84
CA ARG A 781 21.59 15.91 -12.03
C ARG A 781 21.67 15.03 -13.28
N ASN A 782 21.69 13.70 -13.12
CA ASN A 782 21.82 12.76 -14.22
C ASN A 782 20.45 12.27 -14.74
N THR A 783 19.52 11.92 -13.84
CA THR A 783 18.19 11.37 -14.19
C THR A 783 17.13 11.64 -13.13
N ILE A 784 15.88 11.32 -13.51
CA ILE A 784 14.75 11.14 -12.59
C ILE A 784 14.43 9.64 -12.56
N ASN A 785 14.51 9.03 -11.38
CA ASN A 785 14.26 7.59 -11.20
C ASN A 785 13.11 7.36 -10.23
N LEU A 786 12.23 6.43 -10.57
CA LEU A 786 11.30 5.84 -9.62
C LEU A 786 12.01 4.72 -8.86
N ILE A 787 12.04 4.85 -7.54
CA ILE A 787 12.54 3.82 -6.63
C ILE A 787 11.35 3.07 -6.04
N GLY A 788 11.43 1.75 -6.06
CA GLY A 788 10.44 0.91 -5.41
C GLY A 788 10.98 -0.44 -4.99
N LEU A 789 10.07 -1.29 -4.54
CA LEU A 789 10.36 -2.65 -4.09
C LEU A 789 9.85 -3.65 -5.10
N GLU A 790 10.63 -4.70 -5.33
CA GLU A 790 10.29 -5.83 -6.18
C GLU A 790 10.58 -7.13 -5.41
N ASN A 791 9.74 -8.14 -5.61
CA ASN A 791 9.98 -9.47 -5.07
C ASN A 791 10.95 -10.21 -5.99
N LEU A 792 12.06 -10.69 -5.43
CA LEU A 792 12.99 -11.58 -6.11
C LEU A 792 12.84 -12.99 -5.53
N SER A 793 12.48 -13.94 -6.38
CA SER A 793 12.58 -15.35 -6.07
C SER A 793 13.92 -15.89 -6.60
N SER A 794 14.63 -16.66 -5.78
CA SER A 794 15.91 -17.27 -6.19
C SER A 794 16.05 -18.67 -5.61
N SER A 795 16.43 -19.62 -6.46
CA SER A 795 16.81 -20.97 -6.05
C SER A 795 18.34 -21.06 -5.99
N TYR A 796 18.88 -21.37 -4.81
CA TYR A 796 20.34 -21.56 -4.65
C TYR A 796 20.72 -23.04 -4.82
N HIS A 797 19.86 -23.96 -4.38
CA HIS A 797 20.03 -25.41 -4.49
C HIS A 797 18.68 -26.09 -4.80
N HIS A 798 18.69 -27.33 -5.29
CA HIS A 798 17.47 -28.08 -5.66
C HIS A 798 16.44 -28.26 -4.53
N HIS A 799 16.73 -27.85 -3.30
CA HIS A 799 15.82 -27.96 -2.15
C HIS A 799 15.57 -26.62 -1.41
N ASP A 800 16.35 -25.58 -1.69
CA ASP A 800 16.31 -24.31 -0.95
C ASP A 800 16.07 -23.14 -1.91
N PHE A 801 14.90 -22.51 -1.78
CA PHE A 801 14.57 -21.25 -2.43
C PHE A 801 14.39 -20.14 -1.42
N VAL A 802 14.70 -18.92 -1.85
CA VAL A 802 14.72 -17.73 -1.02
C VAL A 802 13.95 -16.63 -1.73
N ILE A 803 12.90 -16.16 -1.06
CA ILE A 803 12.18 -14.93 -1.43
C ILE A 803 12.86 -13.76 -0.72
N LYS A 804 13.22 -12.72 -1.47
CA LYS A 804 13.78 -11.48 -0.92
C LYS A 804 13.17 -10.28 -1.62
N ASN A 805 13.01 -9.18 -0.89
CA ASN A 805 12.69 -7.90 -1.52
C ASN A 805 13.99 -7.23 -2.00
N LYS A 806 14.00 -6.77 -3.24
CA LYS A 806 15.07 -6.00 -3.84
C LYS A 806 14.58 -4.58 -4.13
N LEU A 807 15.51 -3.62 -4.08
CA LEU A 807 15.25 -2.28 -4.56
C LEU A 807 15.30 -2.27 -6.09
N ALA A 808 14.21 -1.84 -6.71
CA ALA A 808 14.08 -1.71 -8.16
C ALA A 808 14.12 -0.22 -8.57
N HIS A 809 14.67 0.02 -9.75
CA HIS A 809 14.83 1.35 -10.33
C HIS A 809 14.23 1.40 -11.72
N LYS A 810 13.27 2.30 -11.92
CA LYS A 810 12.71 2.59 -13.23
C LYS A 810 13.10 4.02 -13.63
N LEU A 811 13.77 4.17 -14.77
CA LEU A 811 14.04 5.49 -15.35
C LEU A 811 12.70 6.07 -15.82
N ILE A 812 12.37 7.28 -15.37
CA ILE A 812 11.10 7.94 -15.71
C ILE A 812 11.28 9.29 -16.42
N LEU A 813 12.53 9.76 -16.59
CA LEU A 813 12.83 11.01 -17.31
C LEU A 813 12.27 11.00 -18.75
N ASN A 814 12.27 9.85 -19.41
CA ASN A 814 11.65 9.66 -20.73
C ASN A 814 10.14 9.99 -20.71
N ASN A 815 9.39 9.63 -19.66
CA ASN A 815 7.96 9.94 -19.54
C ASN A 815 7.71 11.45 -19.43
N PHE A 816 8.59 12.20 -18.75
CA PHE A 816 8.50 13.66 -18.68
C PHE A 816 8.73 14.32 -20.04
N ILE A 817 9.72 13.83 -20.80
CA ILE A 817 10.01 14.32 -22.15
C ILE A 817 8.85 14.00 -23.10
N GLU A 818 8.33 12.77 -23.05
CA GLU A 818 7.17 12.33 -23.84
C GLU A 818 5.93 13.18 -23.57
N PHE A 819 5.66 13.50 -22.31
CA PHE A 819 4.54 14.36 -21.94
C PHE A 819 4.67 15.77 -22.51
N ASP A 820 5.83 16.41 -22.33
CA ASP A 820 6.06 17.77 -22.87
C ASP A 820 6.01 17.77 -24.42
N LEU A 821 6.46 16.68 -25.06
CA LEU A 821 6.36 16.49 -26.51
C LEU A 821 4.91 16.37 -27.01
N ILE A 822 4.00 15.81 -26.22
CA ILE A 822 2.59 15.64 -26.61
C ILE A 822 1.78 16.89 -26.27
N HIS A 823 1.93 17.39 -25.04
CA HIS A 823 1.01 18.37 -24.45
C HIS A 823 1.56 19.81 -24.36
N ARG A 824 2.88 20.03 -24.46
CA ARG A 824 3.48 21.37 -24.38
C ARG A 824 4.05 21.84 -25.74
N GLY A 825 4.06 23.16 -25.93
CA GLY A 825 3.95 23.81 -27.25
C GLY A 825 5.23 24.33 -27.93
N ASP A 826 6.43 24.08 -27.41
CA ASP A 826 7.66 24.47 -28.12
C ASP A 826 8.79 23.45 -27.90
N LEU A 827 9.38 22.97 -28.99
CA LEU A 827 10.45 21.97 -28.97
C LEU A 827 11.75 22.56 -28.42
N GLU A 828 12.02 23.84 -28.69
CA GLU A 828 13.24 24.51 -28.21
C GLU A 828 13.21 24.70 -26.69
N SER A 829 12.06 25.10 -26.14
CA SER A 829 11.85 25.16 -24.69
C SER A 829 12.01 23.77 -24.02
N THR A 830 11.48 22.72 -24.65
CA THR A 830 11.58 21.33 -24.16
C THR A 830 13.04 20.87 -24.17
N PHE A 831 13.77 21.11 -25.26
CA PHE A 831 15.19 20.82 -25.35
C PHE A 831 16.00 21.54 -24.27
N ASN A 832 15.78 22.84 -24.09
CA ASN A 832 16.49 23.64 -23.10
C ASN A 832 16.20 23.20 -21.65
N LYS A 833 14.98 22.73 -21.37
CA LYS A 833 14.58 22.21 -20.07
C LYS A 833 15.33 20.92 -19.71
N TYR A 834 15.48 19.99 -20.65
CA TYR A 834 16.02 18.65 -20.37
C TYR A 834 17.49 18.42 -20.75
N LYS A 835 18.11 19.28 -21.58
CA LYS A 835 19.50 19.11 -22.05
C LYS A 835 20.56 19.05 -20.93
N SER A 836 20.22 19.53 -19.73
CA SER A 836 21.13 19.53 -18.58
C SER A 836 21.34 18.14 -17.96
N PHE A 837 20.44 17.18 -18.22
CA PHE A 837 20.55 15.82 -17.70
C PHE A 837 21.52 14.98 -18.53
N ALA A 838 22.48 14.34 -17.86
CA ALA A 838 23.49 13.50 -18.51
C ALA A 838 22.88 12.38 -19.38
N ASN A 839 21.77 11.78 -18.94
CA ASN A 839 21.12 10.67 -19.65
C ASN A 839 20.04 11.15 -20.65
N PHE A 840 19.99 12.44 -20.99
CA PHE A 840 19.00 12.98 -21.93
C PHE A 840 19.05 12.29 -23.29
N GLN A 841 20.23 12.13 -23.89
CA GLN A 841 20.40 11.45 -25.19
C GLN A 841 19.91 10.00 -25.14
N PHE A 842 20.19 9.27 -24.05
CA PHE A 842 19.72 7.91 -23.83
C PHE A 842 18.18 7.84 -23.66
N CYS A 843 17.57 8.85 -23.02
CA CYS A 843 16.11 8.92 -22.92
C CYS A 843 15.45 9.14 -24.28
N LEU A 844 16.05 9.95 -25.16
CA LEU A 844 15.56 10.11 -26.54
C LEU A 844 15.66 8.81 -27.33
N GLU A 845 16.73 8.04 -27.16
CA GLU A 845 16.88 6.69 -27.74
C GLU A 845 15.78 5.74 -27.27
N LEU A 846 15.50 5.69 -25.96
CA LEU A 846 14.43 4.88 -25.37
C LEU A 846 13.04 5.27 -25.89
N LEU A 847 12.76 6.58 -26.03
CA LEU A 847 11.50 7.06 -26.59
C LEU A 847 11.36 6.70 -28.06
N LEU A 848 12.45 6.79 -28.82
CA LEU A 848 12.47 6.39 -30.22
C LEU A 848 12.18 4.90 -30.36
N PHE A 849 12.82 4.05 -29.54
CA PHE A 849 12.54 2.62 -29.48
C PHE A 849 11.06 2.35 -29.16
N LYS A 850 10.53 2.98 -28.10
CA LYS A 850 9.14 2.81 -27.65
C LYS A 850 8.12 3.18 -28.74
N LEU A 851 8.29 4.31 -29.41
CA LEU A 851 7.35 4.79 -30.45
C LEU A 851 7.45 4.00 -31.77
N LEU A 852 8.61 3.43 -32.08
CA LEU A 852 8.80 2.59 -33.26
C LEU A 852 8.16 1.21 -33.06
N VAL A 853 8.51 0.51 -31.97
CA VAL A 853 8.08 -0.86 -31.67
C VAL A 853 6.65 -0.93 -31.11
N GLY A 854 6.26 0.00 -30.23
CA GLY A 854 4.97 -0.03 -29.52
C GLY A 854 3.74 0.29 -30.38
N GLY A 855 3.89 0.53 -31.68
CA GLY A 855 2.80 0.99 -32.56
C GLY A 855 1.87 -0.10 -33.11
N GLU A 856 2.12 -1.39 -32.85
CA GLU A 856 1.44 -2.49 -33.56
C GLU A 856 0.12 -2.96 -32.92
N GLN A 857 -0.22 -2.55 -31.69
CA GLN A 857 -1.39 -3.10 -30.96
C GLN A 857 -2.64 -2.19 -30.91
N GLN A 858 -2.69 -1.06 -31.63
CA GLN A 858 -3.75 -0.05 -31.44
C GLN A 858 -4.54 0.30 -32.71
N HIS A 859 -5.86 0.52 -32.53
CA HIS A 859 -6.86 0.82 -33.56
C HIS A 859 -6.47 2.00 -34.48
N GLN A 860 -6.98 1.99 -35.72
CA GLN A 860 -6.63 2.89 -36.84
C GLN A 860 -6.67 4.41 -36.54
N GLN A 861 -7.44 4.88 -35.55
CA GLN A 861 -7.49 6.31 -35.19
C GLN A 861 -6.31 6.77 -34.31
N GLN A 862 -5.70 5.89 -33.50
CA GLN A 862 -4.53 6.23 -32.68
C GLN A 862 -3.22 6.25 -33.48
N GLN A 863 -3.16 5.53 -34.60
CA GLN A 863 -1.95 5.46 -35.44
C GLN A 863 -1.50 6.82 -36.00
N GLN A 864 -2.43 7.72 -36.36
CA GLN A 864 -2.08 9.06 -36.85
C GLN A 864 -1.42 9.94 -35.79
N SER A 865 -1.87 9.87 -34.53
CA SER A 865 -1.30 10.62 -33.40
C SER A 865 0.11 10.14 -33.03
N SER A 866 0.36 8.83 -33.12
CA SER A 866 1.68 8.24 -32.86
C SER A 866 2.73 8.69 -33.89
N ASN A 867 2.34 8.81 -35.15
CA ASN A 867 3.22 9.29 -36.22
C ASN A 867 3.54 10.79 -36.10
N LEU A 868 2.59 11.61 -35.63
CA LEU A 868 2.83 13.03 -35.35
C LEU A 868 3.83 13.21 -34.18
N THR A 869 3.63 12.44 -33.10
CA THR A 869 4.51 12.44 -31.93
C THR A 869 5.93 12.00 -32.30
N LEU A 870 6.04 10.95 -33.13
CA LEU A 870 7.30 10.48 -33.66
C LEU A 870 8.01 11.58 -34.49
N LYS A 871 7.30 12.27 -35.39
CA LYS A 871 7.86 13.41 -36.15
C LYS A 871 8.39 14.52 -35.25
N ARG A 872 7.65 14.88 -34.19
CA ARG A 872 8.10 15.88 -33.20
C ARG A 872 9.34 15.41 -32.45
N LEU A 873 9.44 14.11 -32.13
CA LEU A 873 10.64 13.54 -31.51
C LEU A 873 11.86 13.62 -32.44
N PHE A 874 11.71 13.30 -33.72
CA PHE A 874 12.80 13.47 -34.71
C PHE A 874 13.27 14.93 -34.76
N GLN A 875 12.35 15.89 -34.79
CA GLN A 875 12.70 17.32 -34.75
C GLN A 875 13.43 17.70 -33.45
N LEU A 876 13.03 17.13 -32.31
CA LEU A 876 13.72 17.34 -31.04
C LEU A 876 15.15 16.78 -31.06
N ILE A 877 15.34 15.60 -31.66
CA ILE A 877 16.65 14.95 -31.78
C ILE A 877 17.60 15.79 -32.64
N GLU A 878 17.14 16.40 -33.73
CA GLU A 878 17.97 17.27 -34.57
C GLU A 878 18.52 18.52 -33.86
N PHE A 879 17.99 18.92 -32.69
CA PHE A 879 18.59 19.99 -31.86
C PHE A 879 19.83 19.54 -31.06
N THR A 880 20.09 18.23 -30.99
CA THR A 880 21.30 17.69 -30.34
C THR A 880 22.55 17.89 -31.21
N GLU A 881 23.73 17.90 -30.61
CA GLU A 881 25.00 18.04 -31.36
C GLU A 881 25.33 16.80 -32.21
N SER A 882 24.72 15.65 -31.93
CA SER A 882 25.02 14.36 -32.57
C SER A 882 23.76 13.48 -32.80
N PRO A 883 22.76 13.94 -33.56
CA PRO A 883 21.49 13.22 -33.74
C PRO A 883 21.69 11.84 -34.37
N GLU A 884 22.66 11.71 -35.27
CA GLU A 884 22.98 10.46 -35.97
C GLU A 884 23.39 9.34 -35.01
N SER A 885 24.07 9.68 -33.91
CA SER A 885 24.46 8.70 -32.89
C SER A 885 23.26 8.05 -32.20
N ILE A 886 22.22 8.83 -31.92
CA ILE A 886 20.99 8.37 -31.26
C ILE A 886 20.22 7.45 -32.22
N TYR A 887 20.10 7.86 -33.49
CA TYR A 887 19.44 7.05 -34.51
C TYR A 887 20.12 5.69 -34.72
N ILE A 888 21.46 5.66 -34.86
CA ILE A 888 22.21 4.42 -35.10
C ILE A 888 22.11 3.48 -33.90
N ASN A 889 22.23 3.99 -32.68
CA ASN A 889 22.13 3.18 -31.47
C ASN A 889 20.74 2.54 -31.34
N CYS A 890 19.68 3.26 -31.72
CA CYS A 890 18.33 2.71 -31.78
C CYS A 890 18.19 1.67 -32.90
N LEU A 891 18.62 1.98 -34.13
CA LEU A 891 18.51 1.08 -35.29
C LEU A 891 19.21 -0.26 -35.07
N ARG A 892 20.33 -0.27 -34.35
CA ARG A 892 21.05 -1.49 -33.97
C ARG A 892 20.28 -2.41 -33.01
N LYS A 893 19.28 -1.88 -32.28
CA LYS A 893 18.52 -2.59 -31.24
C LYS A 893 17.12 -3.02 -31.67
N ILE A 894 16.63 -2.55 -32.82
CA ILE A 894 15.28 -2.86 -33.33
C ILE A 894 15.34 -3.85 -34.50
N GLU A 895 14.30 -4.67 -34.62
CA GLU A 895 14.16 -5.62 -35.72
C GLU A 895 13.95 -4.92 -37.08
N VAL A 896 14.32 -5.59 -38.16
CA VAL A 896 14.32 -5.04 -39.54
C VAL A 896 12.92 -4.62 -39.98
N ALA A 897 11.87 -5.30 -39.50
CA ALA A 897 10.48 -4.96 -39.78
C ALA A 897 10.12 -3.50 -39.43
N TYR A 898 10.76 -2.93 -38.40
CA TYR A 898 10.50 -1.56 -37.93
C TYR A 898 11.33 -0.50 -38.66
N TRP A 899 12.33 -0.88 -39.46
CA TRP A 899 13.22 0.06 -40.14
C TRP A 899 12.49 0.88 -41.21
N ASN A 900 11.53 0.28 -41.91
CA ASN A 900 10.70 0.98 -42.90
C ASN A 900 9.93 2.15 -42.28
N LYS A 901 9.36 1.95 -41.08
CA LYS A 901 8.66 3.01 -40.33
C LYS A 901 9.60 4.15 -39.95
N PHE A 902 10.83 3.84 -39.53
CA PHE A 902 11.86 4.83 -39.20
C PHE A 902 12.25 5.68 -40.42
N PHE A 903 12.65 5.05 -41.53
CA PHE A 903 13.13 5.75 -42.73
C PHE A 903 12.04 6.57 -43.43
N ASN A 904 10.79 6.08 -43.42
CA ASN A 904 9.64 6.81 -43.94
C ASN A 904 9.37 8.11 -43.15
N VAL A 905 9.53 8.10 -41.82
CA VAL A 905 9.28 9.29 -40.99
C VAL A 905 10.44 10.29 -41.08
N LEU A 906 11.67 9.80 -41.17
CA LEU A 906 12.86 10.62 -41.39
C LEU A 906 12.97 11.16 -42.84
N ASN A 907 12.11 10.71 -43.76
CA ASN A 907 12.15 11.04 -45.20
C ASN A 907 13.52 10.75 -45.85
N THR A 908 14.19 9.68 -45.44
CA THR A 908 15.52 9.28 -45.98
C THR A 908 15.51 7.81 -46.37
N THR A 909 16.47 7.40 -47.20
CA THR A 909 16.72 5.98 -47.46
C THR A 909 18.00 5.55 -46.75
N PRO A 910 18.18 4.25 -46.43
CA PRO A 910 19.39 3.77 -45.78
C PRO A 910 20.69 4.15 -46.50
N VAL A 911 20.65 4.22 -47.84
CA VAL A 911 21.74 4.67 -48.71
C VAL A 911 22.01 6.16 -48.54
N LYS A 912 20.99 7.01 -48.62
CA LYS A 912 21.14 8.46 -48.39
C LYS A 912 21.61 8.78 -46.96
N PHE A 913 21.24 7.95 -45.99
CA PHE A 913 21.70 8.08 -44.61
C PHE A 913 23.19 7.71 -44.47
N MET A 914 23.66 6.65 -45.14
CA MET A 914 25.10 6.32 -45.21
C MET A 914 25.89 7.46 -45.86
N ASP A 915 25.40 8.04 -46.97
CA ASP A 915 26.04 9.19 -47.61
C ASP A 915 26.09 10.43 -46.71
N ARG A 916 25.06 10.64 -45.86
CA ARG A 916 25.04 11.70 -44.84
C ARG A 916 26.14 11.48 -43.80
N LEU A 917 26.32 10.26 -43.31
CA LEU A 917 27.36 9.92 -42.32
C LEU A 917 28.78 10.09 -42.89
N ILE A 918 29.00 9.64 -44.13
CA ILE A 918 30.29 9.79 -44.81
C ILE A 918 30.64 11.27 -44.99
N LYS A 919 29.67 12.13 -45.32
CA LYS A 919 29.87 13.58 -45.42
C LYS A 919 30.17 14.27 -44.10
N LEU A 920 29.70 13.70 -42.98
CA LEU A 920 29.97 14.21 -41.63
C LEU A 920 31.36 13.80 -41.10
N ASP A 921 32.11 12.99 -41.86
CA ASP A 921 33.44 12.48 -41.52
C ASP A 921 33.50 11.73 -40.17
N ASN A 922 32.36 11.22 -39.69
CA ASN A 922 32.28 10.51 -38.42
C ASN A 922 32.42 8.99 -38.62
N VAL A 923 33.69 8.56 -38.63
CA VAL A 923 34.11 7.20 -38.99
C VAL A 923 33.50 6.11 -38.10
N GLU A 924 33.32 6.41 -36.81
CA GLU A 924 32.80 5.47 -35.81
C GLU A 924 31.31 5.18 -36.02
N LEU A 925 30.53 6.22 -36.33
CA LEU A 925 29.11 6.07 -36.66
C LEU A 925 28.90 5.35 -38.00
N CYS A 926 29.73 5.62 -39.01
CA CYS A 926 29.71 4.90 -40.29
C CYS A 926 29.92 3.39 -40.09
N TYR A 927 30.91 3.01 -39.28
CA TYR A 927 31.19 1.61 -38.97
C TYR A 927 30.00 0.95 -38.24
N HIS A 928 29.44 1.61 -37.23
CA HIS A 928 28.30 1.08 -36.48
C HIS A 928 27.03 0.94 -37.32
N TYR A 929 26.82 1.82 -38.30
CA TYR A 929 25.68 1.77 -39.21
C TYR A 929 25.84 0.76 -40.35
N LEU A 930 27.06 0.37 -40.71
CA LEU A 930 27.33 -0.57 -41.80
C LEU A 930 26.57 -1.91 -41.65
N ILE A 931 26.43 -2.41 -40.42
CA ILE A 931 25.67 -3.63 -40.12
C ILE A 931 24.18 -3.45 -40.47
N VAL A 932 23.60 -2.32 -40.10
CA VAL A 932 22.20 -1.98 -40.41
C VAL A 932 22.02 -1.82 -41.93
N TYR A 933 22.95 -1.12 -42.58
CA TYR A 933 22.95 -0.90 -44.03
C TYR A 933 22.95 -2.20 -44.85
N LEU A 934 23.82 -3.15 -44.51
CA LEU A 934 23.96 -4.42 -45.23
C LEU A 934 22.78 -5.36 -44.99
N ASN A 935 22.25 -5.40 -43.76
CA ASN A 935 21.09 -6.24 -43.44
C ASN A 935 19.80 -5.74 -44.12
N TYR A 936 19.63 -4.42 -44.25
CA TYR A 936 18.45 -3.87 -44.93
C TYR A 936 18.40 -4.26 -46.41
N LYS A 937 19.55 -4.22 -47.11
CA LYS A 937 19.63 -4.63 -48.52
C LYS A 937 19.34 -6.12 -48.72
N LYS A 938 19.63 -6.98 -47.74
CA LYS A 938 19.37 -8.43 -47.82
C LYS A 938 17.89 -8.80 -47.67
N GLU A 939 17.16 -8.08 -46.81
CA GLU A 939 15.75 -8.37 -46.52
C GLU A 939 14.75 -7.44 -47.25
N GLY A 940 15.24 -6.31 -47.79
CA GLY A 940 14.44 -5.22 -48.32
C GLY A 940 14.30 -5.16 -49.84
N GLU A 941 14.59 -6.22 -50.60
CA GLU A 941 14.17 -6.30 -52.01
C GLU A 941 12.67 -6.69 -52.06
N PRO A 942 11.75 -5.75 -52.36
CA PRO A 942 10.40 -6.13 -52.72
C PRO A 942 10.49 -6.81 -54.09
N GLY A 943 9.91 -8.01 -54.25
CA GLY A 943 9.75 -8.60 -55.57
C GLY A 943 9.02 -7.61 -56.48
N ASP A 944 9.71 -7.14 -57.52
CA ASP A 944 9.13 -6.38 -58.62
C ASP A 944 8.04 -7.23 -59.30
N ASN A 945 6.80 -7.04 -58.87
CA ASN A 945 5.60 -7.48 -59.58
C ASN A 945 4.61 -6.32 -59.66
N GLU A 946 5.07 -5.19 -60.23
CA GLU A 946 4.18 -4.29 -60.94
C GLU A 946 4.24 -4.64 -62.44
N ASN A 947 3.34 -5.52 -62.89
CA ASN A 947 2.87 -5.48 -64.26
C ASN A 947 1.40 -5.89 -64.37
N ASN A 948 0.64 -4.97 -64.95
CA ASN A 948 -0.78 -5.01 -65.28
C ASN A 948 -1.29 -6.32 -65.91
N GLY A 949 -2.46 -6.79 -65.46
CA GLY A 949 -3.29 -7.72 -66.23
C GLY A 949 -4.41 -8.37 -65.43
N LYS A 950 -5.66 -8.11 -65.82
CA LYS A 950 -6.92 -8.64 -65.29
C LYS A 950 -6.97 -10.18 -65.10
N VAL A 951 -7.84 -10.61 -64.17
CA VAL A 951 -8.85 -11.71 -64.21
C VAL A 951 -8.78 -12.67 -63.01
N GLU A 952 -9.87 -12.62 -62.22
CA GLU A 952 -10.67 -13.67 -61.54
C GLU A 952 -10.03 -14.87 -60.82
N ASP A 953 -10.53 -15.06 -59.57
CA ASP A 953 -10.97 -16.30 -58.90
C ASP A 953 -10.31 -17.64 -59.25
N THR A 954 -9.65 -18.28 -58.28
CA THR A 954 -10.13 -19.55 -57.63
C THR A 954 -9.16 -20.07 -56.56
N TYR A 955 -9.76 -20.72 -55.55
CA TYR A 955 -9.13 -21.51 -54.50
C TYR A 955 -8.47 -22.79 -55.05
N GLU A 956 -7.35 -23.25 -54.48
CA GLU A 956 -7.20 -24.58 -53.84
C GLU A 956 -5.75 -25.02 -53.58
N SER A 957 -5.61 -25.69 -52.43
CA SER A 957 -4.59 -26.63 -51.94
C SER A 957 -3.52 -27.19 -52.89
N GLY A 958 -2.27 -27.07 -52.43
CA GLY A 958 -1.36 -28.20 -52.20
C GLY A 958 -0.74 -28.90 -53.41
N THR A 959 0.59 -28.86 -53.52
CA THR A 959 1.48 -30.04 -53.56
C THR A 959 2.94 -29.65 -53.80
N VAL A 960 3.84 -30.22 -53.01
CA VAL A 960 5.28 -30.18 -53.22
C VAL A 960 5.64 -31.09 -54.38
N SER A 961 6.36 -30.59 -55.39
CA SER A 961 7.18 -31.43 -56.27
C SER A 961 8.34 -30.64 -56.91
N HIS A 962 9.52 -31.26 -56.87
CA HIS A 962 10.78 -30.84 -57.47
C HIS A 962 10.69 -30.74 -59.00
N ALA A 963 11.29 -29.71 -59.61
CA ALA A 963 12.33 -29.85 -60.66
C ALA A 963 12.74 -28.50 -61.30
N ASN A 964 14.05 -28.23 -61.23
CA ASN A 964 14.93 -27.64 -62.24
C ASN A 964 14.59 -26.32 -62.95
N GLY A 965 15.51 -25.36 -62.77
CA GLY A 965 16.16 -24.70 -63.90
C GLY A 965 15.84 -23.22 -64.07
N GLY A 966 16.56 -22.38 -63.33
CA GLY A 966 16.64 -20.94 -63.58
C GLY A 966 17.70 -20.33 -62.66
N GLU A 967 18.89 -20.11 -63.21
CA GLU A 967 20.01 -19.42 -62.55
C GLU A 967 19.56 -18.02 -62.07
N GLY A 968 19.28 -17.90 -60.78
CA GLY A 968 19.14 -16.64 -60.05
C GLY A 968 20.28 -16.57 -59.02
N ALA A 969 20.91 -15.40 -58.92
CA ALA A 969 22.21 -15.15 -58.29
C ALA A 969 22.43 -15.77 -56.91
N ALA A 970 23.67 -16.21 -56.67
CA ALA A 970 24.14 -16.74 -55.38
C ALA A 970 24.10 -15.67 -54.26
N PRO A 971 23.88 -16.05 -52.98
CA PRO A 971 23.46 -15.13 -51.91
C PRO A 971 24.57 -14.30 -51.25
N ASP A 972 25.82 -14.37 -51.74
CA ASP A 972 27.01 -13.97 -50.96
C ASP A 972 28.00 -13.08 -51.74
N GLN A 973 27.52 -12.09 -52.51
CA GLN A 973 28.42 -11.10 -53.13
C GLN A 973 28.03 -9.67 -52.75
N LEU A 974 28.96 -8.97 -52.08
CA LEU A 974 28.93 -7.51 -51.91
C LEU A 974 28.90 -6.85 -53.29
N SER A 975 27.95 -5.93 -53.52
CA SER A 975 27.86 -5.19 -54.77
C SER A 975 29.07 -4.24 -54.95
N GLY A 976 29.34 -3.81 -56.19
CA GLY A 976 30.46 -2.89 -56.47
C GLY A 976 30.38 -1.57 -55.67
N ASP A 977 29.17 -1.09 -55.40
CA ASP A 977 28.92 0.11 -54.59
C ASP A 977 29.19 -0.15 -53.10
N ASP A 978 28.85 -1.35 -52.59
CA ASP A 978 29.15 -1.73 -51.20
C ASP A 978 30.67 -1.81 -50.97
N LYS A 979 31.41 -2.34 -51.95
CA LYS A 979 32.88 -2.39 -51.91
C LYS A 979 33.49 -0.99 -51.87
N GLN A 980 32.95 -0.05 -52.64
CA GLN A 980 33.42 1.35 -52.61
C GLN A 980 33.14 2.04 -51.28
N ILE A 981 31.95 1.87 -50.71
CA ILE A 981 31.60 2.42 -49.39
C ILE A 981 32.51 1.83 -48.30
N ILE A 982 32.74 0.52 -48.33
CA ILE A 982 33.61 -0.15 -47.35
C ILE A 982 35.07 0.31 -47.49
N LEU A 983 35.59 0.46 -48.72
CA LEU A 983 36.93 1.02 -48.96
C LEU A 983 37.04 2.46 -48.43
N GLN A 984 36.00 3.27 -48.62
CA GLN A 984 35.95 4.64 -48.12
C GLN A 984 35.96 4.69 -46.58
N ILE A 985 35.20 3.81 -45.92
CA ILE A 985 35.21 3.69 -44.45
C ILE A 985 36.57 3.21 -43.94
N ILE A 986 37.22 2.25 -44.60
CA ILE A 986 38.57 1.77 -44.24
C ILE A 986 39.60 2.88 -44.37
N LYS A 987 39.52 3.68 -45.46
CA LYS A 987 40.38 4.84 -45.65
C LYS A 987 40.22 5.86 -44.51
N MET A 988 38.99 6.19 -44.15
CA MET A 988 38.68 7.09 -43.03
C MET A 988 39.18 6.53 -41.69
N LEU A 989 39.08 5.20 -41.46
CA LEU A 989 39.59 4.54 -40.24
C LEU A 989 41.13 4.54 -40.19
N ALA A 990 41.79 4.38 -41.33
CA ALA A 990 43.25 4.46 -41.44
C ALA A 990 43.75 5.89 -41.20
N GLU A 991 43.07 6.91 -41.76
CA GLU A 991 43.41 8.33 -41.59
C GLU A 991 43.17 8.82 -40.14
N SER A 992 42.27 8.17 -39.39
CA SER A 992 41.98 8.47 -37.97
C SER A 992 42.76 7.58 -36.97
N GLU A 993 43.71 6.78 -37.45
CA GLU A 993 44.56 5.87 -36.66
C GLU A 993 43.81 4.85 -35.77
N LYS A 994 42.54 4.53 -36.09
CA LYS A 994 41.71 3.55 -35.35
C LYS A 994 41.93 2.11 -35.85
N TRP A 995 43.16 1.60 -35.68
CA TRP A 995 43.59 0.31 -36.23
C TRP A 995 42.80 -0.92 -35.76
N ASP A 996 42.31 -0.91 -34.52
CA ASP A 996 41.50 -2.01 -33.97
C ASP A 996 40.18 -2.19 -34.75
N TRP A 997 39.59 -1.07 -35.19
CA TRP A 997 38.32 -1.07 -35.93
C TRP A 997 38.54 -1.44 -37.40
N CYS A 998 39.68 -1.05 -37.99
CA CYS A 998 40.12 -1.58 -39.29
C CYS A 998 40.24 -3.11 -39.25
N PHE A 999 40.80 -3.66 -38.16
CA PHE A 999 40.99 -5.09 -38.01
C PHE A 999 39.66 -5.84 -37.87
N GLU A 1000 38.74 -5.34 -37.04
CA GLU A 1000 37.39 -5.91 -36.91
C GLU A 1000 36.58 -5.79 -38.20
N LEU A 1001 36.69 -4.66 -38.93
CA LEU A 1001 36.06 -4.50 -40.23
C LEU A 1001 36.62 -5.49 -41.26
N CYS A 1002 37.93 -5.70 -41.31
CA CYS A 1002 38.56 -6.73 -42.15
C CYS A 1002 38.10 -8.15 -41.78
N ARG A 1003 37.93 -8.43 -40.49
CA ARG A 1003 37.40 -9.71 -40.00
C ARG A 1003 35.93 -9.91 -40.42
N PHE A 1004 35.13 -8.84 -40.34
CA PHE A 1004 33.74 -8.83 -40.78
C PHE A 1004 33.62 -9.03 -42.31
N ILE A 1005 34.48 -8.37 -43.09
CA ILE A 1005 34.55 -8.56 -44.56
C ILE A 1005 34.94 -10.00 -44.91
N LYS A 1006 35.85 -10.63 -44.14
CA LYS A 1006 36.20 -12.05 -44.32
C LYS A 1006 35.00 -12.99 -44.14
N ILE A 1007 34.05 -12.60 -43.29
CA ILE A 1007 32.81 -13.35 -43.04
C ILE A 1007 31.82 -13.15 -44.19
N LEU A 1008 31.72 -11.93 -44.73
CA LEU A 1008 30.82 -11.58 -45.83
C LEU A 1008 31.31 -12.07 -47.21
N GLU A 1009 32.62 -12.09 -47.44
CA GLU A 1009 33.24 -12.57 -48.68
C GLU A 1009 34.37 -13.57 -48.37
N PRO A 1010 34.05 -14.86 -48.19
CA PRO A 1010 35.02 -15.89 -47.80
C PRO A 1010 36.15 -16.11 -48.81
N SER A 1011 35.97 -15.66 -50.05
CA SER A 1011 36.95 -15.74 -51.14
C SER A 1011 38.25 -14.97 -50.84
N GLY A 1012 38.15 -13.93 -49.99
CA GLY A 1012 39.26 -13.05 -49.62
C GLY A 1012 39.81 -12.19 -50.76
N GLN A 1013 39.13 -12.08 -51.92
CA GLN A 1013 39.59 -11.24 -53.03
C GLN A 1013 39.56 -9.75 -52.66
N PHE A 1014 38.44 -9.28 -52.10
CA PHE A 1014 38.31 -7.89 -51.65
C PHE A 1014 39.29 -7.51 -50.52
N LEU A 1015 39.63 -8.45 -49.61
CA LEU A 1015 40.67 -8.22 -48.60
C LEU A 1015 42.08 -8.06 -49.19
N LYS A 1016 42.36 -8.69 -50.34
CA LYS A 1016 43.62 -8.49 -51.07
C LYS A 1016 43.66 -7.11 -51.73
N GLU A 1017 42.53 -6.61 -52.21
CA GLU A 1017 42.39 -5.25 -52.76
C GLU A 1017 42.63 -4.20 -51.67
N ILE A 1018 41.96 -4.34 -50.52
CA ILE A 1018 42.17 -3.48 -49.34
C ILE A 1018 43.65 -3.48 -48.91
N LYS A 1019 44.28 -4.66 -48.86
CA LYS A 1019 45.70 -4.79 -48.51
C LYS A 1019 46.62 -4.13 -49.54
N ALA A 1020 46.27 -4.15 -50.83
CA ALA A 1020 47.09 -3.51 -51.87
C ALA A 1020 47.00 -1.98 -51.85
N GLU A 1021 45.89 -1.44 -51.32
CA GLU A 1021 45.61 0.00 -51.30
C GLU A 1021 46.06 0.67 -49.98
N PHE A 1022 46.10 -0.07 -48.86
CA PHE A 1022 46.40 0.46 -47.52
C PHE A 1022 47.46 -0.31 -46.70
N GLY A 1023 47.94 -1.46 -47.17
CA GLY A 1023 48.98 -2.28 -46.52
C GLY A 1023 50.36 -2.02 -47.09
#